data_AF-A0A672K2H0-F1
#
_entry.id   AF-A0A672K2H0-F1
#
_cell.length_a   1.000
_cell.length_b   1.000
_cell.length_c   1.000
_cell.angle_alpha   90.00
_cell.angle_beta   90.00
_cell.angle_gamma   90.00
#
_symmetry.space_group_name_H-M   'P 1'
#
loop_
_entity.id
_entity.type
_entity.pdbx_description
1 polymer ?
#
loop_
_entity_poly.entity_id
_entity_poly.type
_entity_poly.pdbx_seq_one_letter_code
_entity_poly.pdbx_strand_id
1 'polypeptide(L)'
;FILKKVVKQCQRGFLLRDLADICKIINVCAERVSDHPEYARILCDLLQICSLPFLKEKSSDEMSYAAVVTDCVSQMGFLMRIPLPEVRRQICSTVIAFYSRDKHKHRSDGERRDPAVCVSCPEHQVSIRASARSQCITAPSEPAVCFLTEVNCNLMLRAQGAQKICFHMSEGDPSGELLFRSSEILWNLLENGSRQEVTSQLSSSDCIASLKDVFLHLLLKGFRHHERQLRNDLLVLLSLIAEKPGAPLIESGFLKHLTPFLTFPELKSHNPLVRNLKLSFSQEDFEMKKLLLNMIVVLSRDLAVLQLFREGRVMLALMLLVKPSSSAERSRRHRHRWSSRQQEELQLQALSTLSALAPLMLDEYMSCQANTCLLLLLDCCLQDDSFSGRSHGFHGSGGGRRAQLRYCVRVLRSVASVEHEPLLQDLCDQGAIGQLLGESPSDEDAVALEIQTDCLFLLSVLCEGDVHRKELFGTDGVEVLIQYLSLDAALVSSGLGHNKLLLSTVDCLSVCVIVWCVCLCGAQRSPRHMLTPLVSVLLELCESPQAITRLLRWSGERDASAPQLLLHIWRREEEQTGVSRDPHGMITDVKRPIVSRHQDESSSSSSSSHDVSAAVRDVSENLRANIYCIFCKLGFERLSGLSAEDHVTLSIIHRYLDFKVSVCLCEVVQELWSEAAAVVPSDEAALKSVLQVSEAMAESVRSLQQSILGERQQQELQKEQRLYSEIRFTHKQREIAADAWKSYVARTSNYTPANTTQHQTPRRMSQRHSLYRENIAN
;
A
#
# COMPACT_ATOMS: atom_id res chain seq x y z
N PHE A 1 -61.07 46.36 -6.17
CA PHE A 1 -60.68 47.79 -6.03
C PHE A 1 -59.65 47.99 -4.91
N ILE A 2 -59.96 47.66 -3.66
CA ILE A 2 -59.12 47.92 -2.47
C ILE A 2 -57.67 47.43 -2.61
N LEU A 3 -57.44 46.18 -3.06
CA LEU A 3 -56.08 45.63 -3.24
C LEU A 3 -55.18 46.48 -4.17
N LYS A 4 -55.75 47.03 -5.25
CA LYS A 4 -55.01 47.93 -6.17
C LYS A 4 -54.66 49.28 -5.51
N LYS A 5 -55.37 49.69 -4.45
CA LYS A 5 -55.02 50.86 -3.63
C LYS A 5 -53.86 50.54 -2.69
N VAL A 6 -53.85 49.36 -2.06
CA VAL A 6 -52.73 48.87 -1.22
C VAL A 6 -51.43 48.83 -2.04
N VAL A 7 -51.43 48.16 -3.20
CA VAL A 7 -50.28 48.11 -4.12
C VAL A 7 -49.76 49.52 -4.48
N LYS A 8 -50.66 50.47 -4.75
CA LYS A 8 -50.28 51.86 -5.05
C LYS A 8 -49.73 52.64 -3.85
N GLN A 9 -50.19 52.35 -2.63
CA GLN A 9 -49.74 53.04 -1.42
C GLN A 9 -48.41 52.48 -0.89
N CYS A 10 -48.14 51.18 -1.10
CA CYS A 10 -46.96 50.49 -0.59
C CYS A 10 -45.79 50.42 -1.60
N GLN A 11 -45.79 51.21 -2.68
CA GLN A 11 -44.74 51.15 -3.72
C GLN A 11 -43.30 51.40 -3.24
N ARG A 12 -43.12 51.97 -2.04
CA ARG A 12 -41.82 52.20 -1.39
C ARG A 12 -41.36 51.06 -0.46
N GLY A 13 -42.14 49.98 -0.35
CA GLY A 13 -41.89 48.84 0.56
C GLY A 13 -42.95 48.71 1.66
N PHE A 14 -42.93 47.59 2.37
CA PHE A 14 -43.85 47.31 3.49
C PHE A 14 -43.21 47.63 4.85
N LEU A 15 -44.02 48.08 5.82
CA LEU A 15 -43.61 48.27 7.20
C LEU A 15 -43.52 46.93 7.93
N LEU A 16 -42.49 46.73 8.76
CA LEU A 16 -42.28 45.49 9.52
C LEU A 16 -43.50 45.08 10.37
N ARG A 17 -44.14 46.05 11.04
CA ARG A 17 -45.34 45.81 11.86
C ARG A 17 -46.57 45.36 11.06
N ASP A 18 -46.68 45.77 9.80
CA ASP A 18 -47.85 45.48 8.94
C ASP A 18 -47.63 44.16 8.17
N LEU A 19 -46.41 43.61 8.19
CA LEU A 19 -45.99 42.48 7.35
C LEU A 19 -46.87 41.25 7.54
N ALA A 20 -47.23 40.90 8.78
CA ALA A 20 -48.10 39.76 9.07
C ALA A 20 -49.47 39.83 8.36
N ASP A 21 -50.04 41.03 8.23
CA ASP A 21 -51.31 41.24 7.52
C ASP A 21 -51.12 41.29 5.99
N ILE A 22 -49.97 41.77 5.51
CA ILE A 22 -49.58 41.66 4.10
C ILE A 22 -49.45 40.19 3.67
N CYS A 23 -48.78 39.34 4.46
CA CYS A 23 -48.65 37.91 4.10
C CYS A 23 -50.03 37.21 4.11
N LYS A 24 -50.97 37.59 5.00
CA LYS A 24 -52.39 37.13 4.93
C LYS A 24 -53.06 37.56 3.62
N ILE A 25 -52.91 38.81 3.20
CA ILE A 25 -53.46 39.31 1.92
C ILE A 25 -52.88 38.53 0.74
N ILE A 26 -51.56 38.29 0.75
CA ILE A 26 -50.87 37.48 -0.26
C ILE A 26 -51.44 36.05 -0.32
N ASN A 27 -51.64 35.39 0.83
CA ASN A 27 -52.22 34.05 0.89
C ASN A 27 -53.66 34.01 0.36
N VAL A 28 -54.51 35.00 0.70
CA VAL A 28 -55.88 35.09 0.15
C VAL A 28 -55.86 35.32 -1.38
N CYS A 29 -54.94 36.15 -1.89
CA CYS A 29 -54.76 36.33 -3.34
C CYS A 29 -54.32 35.01 -4.01
N ALA A 30 -53.44 34.25 -3.36
CA ALA A 30 -52.96 32.95 -3.85
C ALA A 30 -54.02 31.85 -3.84
N GLU A 31 -54.87 31.78 -2.82
CA GLU A 31 -55.98 30.83 -2.77
C GLU A 31 -57.05 31.13 -3.82
N ARG A 32 -57.30 32.40 -4.13
CA ARG A 32 -58.30 32.82 -5.13
C ARG A 32 -57.79 32.80 -6.57
N VAL A 33 -56.48 32.60 -6.80
CA VAL A 33 -55.87 32.72 -8.13
C VAL A 33 -56.29 31.60 -9.10
N SER A 34 -56.71 30.43 -8.59
CA SER A 34 -57.25 29.32 -9.40
C SER A 34 -58.58 29.68 -10.04
N ASP A 35 -59.43 30.38 -9.30
CA ASP A 35 -60.82 30.65 -9.66
C ASP A 35 -60.96 32.02 -10.34
N HIS A 36 -60.05 32.94 -10.00
CA HIS A 36 -60.06 34.35 -10.40
C HIS A 36 -58.67 34.80 -10.87
N PRO A 37 -58.33 34.67 -12.18
CA PRO A 37 -57.00 34.96 -12.70
C PRO A 37 -56.60 36.44 -12.56
N GLU A 38 -57.55 37.37 -12.36
CA GLU A 38 -57.27 38.77 -12.05
C GLU A 38 -56.46 38.99 -10.77
N TYR A 39 -56.43 38.01 -9.85
CA TYR A 39 -55.58 38.04 -8.66
C TYR A 39 -54.11 37.74 -8.97
N ALA A 40 -53.76 37.06 -10.07
CA ALA A 40 -52.38 36.70 -10.40
C ALA A 40 -51.50 37.95 -10.55
N ARG A 41 -52.00 38.96 -11.27
CA ARG A 41 -51.32 40.24 -11.44
C ARG A 41 -51.16 41.00 -10.11
N ILE A 42 -52.19 40.99 -9.25
CA ILE A 42 -52.13 41.64 -7.94
C ILE A 42 -51.15 40.92 -7.01
N LEU A 43 -51.11 39.59 -7.07
CA LEU A 43 -50.17 38.75 -6.34
C LEU A 43 -48.73 39.03 -6.78
N CYS A 44 -48.48 39.11 -8.09
CA CYS A 44 -47.19 39.52 -8.64
C CYS A 44 -46.79 40.95 -8.23
N ASP A 45 -47.71 41.93 -8.30
CA ASP A 45 -47.44 43.30 -7.86
C ASP A 45 -47.08 43.36 -6.35
N LEU A 46 -47.77 42.59 -5.49
CA LEU A 46 -47.47 42.49 -4.06
C LEU A 46 -46.12 41.81 -3.79
N LEU A 47 -45.83 40.70 -4.47
CA LEU A 47 -44.54 40.00 -4.38
C LEU A 47 -43.39 40.88 -4.88
N GLN A 48 -43.61 41.72 -5.90
CA GLN A 48 -42.63 42.69 -6.38
C GLN A 48 -42.33 43.76 -5.31
N ILE A 49 -43.35 44.25 -4.58
CA ILE A 49 -43.11 45.17 -3.46
C ILE A 49 -42.35 44.47 -2.32
N CYS A 50 -42.60 43.18 -2.08
CA CYS A 50 -41.80 42.38 -1.17
C CYS A 50 -40.33 42.24 -1.61
N SER A 51 -39.95 42.55 -2.86
CA SER A 51 -38.55 42.54 -3.30
C SER A 51 -37.76 43.80 -2.89
N LEU A 52 -38.36 44.68 -2.09
CA LEU A 52 -37.75 45.89 -1.54
C LEU A 52 -37.41 45.70 -0.05
N PRO A 53 -36.40 46.40 0.50
CA PRO A 53 -36.11 46.39 1.93
C PRO A 53 -37.35 46.77 2.75
N PHE A 54 -37.63 46.00 3.81
CA PHE A 54 -38.70 46.34 4.74
C PHE A 54 -38.37 47.61 5.52
N LEU A 55 -39.43 48.39 5.80
CA LEU A 55 -39.32 49.70 6.44
C LEU A 55 -39.50 49.53 7.96
N LYS A 56 -38.56 50.08 8.74
CA LYS A 56 -38.65 50.18 10.20
C LYS A 56 -39.15 51.57 10.62
N GLU A 57 -39.75 51.64 11.80
CA GLU A 57 -40.07 52.92 12.47
C GLU A 57 -39.13 53.19 13.66
N LYS A 58 -38.54 52.13 14.23
CA LYS A 58 -37.57 52.17 15.33
C LYS A 58 -36.44 51.17 15.08
N SER A 59 -35.26 51.39 15.66
CA SER A 59 -34.14 50.44 15.60
C SER A 59 -34.46 49.09 16.28
N SER A 60 -35.30 49.09 17.33
CA SER A 60 -35.76 47.87 18.01
C SER A 60 -36.58 46.93 17.11
N ASP A 61 -37.18 47.45 16.03
CA ASP A 61 -38.07 46.68 15.16
C ASP A 61 -37.34 45.51 14.48
N GLU A 62 -36.03 45.65 14.22
CA GLU A 62 -35.22 44.60 13.57
C GLU A 62 -35.20 43.31 14.40
N MET A 63 -35.03 43.40 15.73
CA MET A 63 -35.12 42.23 16.61
C MET A 63 -36.56 41.82 16.89
N SER A 64 -37.48 42.78 17.04
CA SER A 64 -38.89 42.49 17.38
C SER A 64 -39.66 41.76 16.26
N TYR A 65 -39.33 42.02 14.99
CA TYR A 65 -40.03 41.45 13.84
C TYR A 65 -39.20 40.43 13.04
N ALA A 66 -38.01 40.05 13.50
CA ALA A 66 -37.15 39.06 12.84
C ALA A 66 -37.88 37.73 12.54
N ALA A 67 -38.69 37.24 13.49
CA ALA A 67 -39.52 36.05 13.29
C ALA A 67 -40.60 36.26 12.22
N VAL A 68 -41.27 37.42 12.20
CA VAL A 68 -42.32 37.75 11.22
C VAL A 68 -41.75 37.87 9.80
N VAL A 69 -40.54 38.41 9.66
CA VAL A 69 -39.79 38.43 8.39
C VAL A 69 -39.47 37.01 7.92
N THR A 70 -38.98 36.18 8.84
CA THR A 70 -38.66 34.76 8.60
C THR A 70 -39.89 33.96 8.16
N ASP A 71 -41.04 34.18 8.82
CA ASP A 71 -42.32 33.57 8.46
C ASP A 71 -42.85 34.07 7.10
N CYS A 72 -42.71 35.35 6.76
CA CYS A 72 -43.19 35.84 5.47
C CYS A 72 -42.35 35.30 4.30
N VAL A 73 -41.02 35.20 4.45
CA VAL A 73 -40.16 34.53 3.44
C VAL A 73 -40.50 33.04 3.34
N SER A 74 -40.86 32.38 4.46
CA SER A 74 -41.36 31.00 4.46
C SER A 74 -42.64 30.87 3.64
N GLN A 75 -43.60 31.77 3.87
CA GLN A 75 -44.87 31.79 3.16
C GLN A 75 -44.66 32.02 1.66
N MET A 76 -43.80 32.95 1.24
CA MET A 76 -43.43 33.12 -0.18
C MET A 76 -42.93 31.81 -0.79
N GLY A 77 -42.12 31.04 -0.06
CA GLY A 77 -41.75 29.68 -0.46
C GLY A 77 -42.96 28.76 -0.66
N PHE A 78 -43.88 28.69 0.31
CA PHE A 78 -45.09 27.87 0.18
C PHE A 78 -45.96 28.23 -1.05
N LEU A 79 -45.92 29.48 -1.53
CA LEU A 79 -46.65 29.91 -2.73
C LEU A 79 -46.12 29.31 -4.04
N MET A 80 -44.92 28.72 -4.06
CA MET A 80 -44.40 28.00 -5.24
C MET A 80 -45.31 26.85 -5.72
N ARG A 81 -46.19 26.35 -4.84
CA ARG A 81 -47.22 25.35 -5.18
C ARG A 81 -48.24 25.82 -6.23
N ILE A 82 -48.39 27.13 -6.43
CA ILE A 82 -49.33 27.70 -7.42
C ILE A 82 -48.84 27.36 -8.83
N PRO A 83 -49.64 26.72 -9.70
CA PRO A 83 -49.21 26.24 -11.03
C PRO A 83 -49.15 27.36 -12.09
N LEU A 84 -48.80 28.59 -11.69
CA LEU A 84 -48.75 29.76 -12.58
C LEU A 84 -47.29 30.23 -12.83
N PRO A 85 -46.79 30.18 -14.08
CA PRO A 85 -45.39 30.50 -14.38
C PRO A 85 -44.98 31.96 -14.15
N GLU A 86 -45.90 32.93 -14.16
CA GLU A 86 -45.56 34.33 -13.84
C GLU A 86 -45.45 34.57 -12.33
N VAL A 87 -46.40 34.09 -11.52
CA VAL A 87 -46.28 34.09 -10.04
C VAL A 87 -44.98 33.43 -9.59
N ARG A 88 -44.65 32.24 -10.10
CA ARG A 88 -43.41 31.53 -9.71
C ARG A 88 -42.14 32.30 -10.02
N ARG A 89 -42.01 32.84 -11.24
CA ARG A 89 -40.85 33.67 -11.61
C ARG A 89 -40.75 34.91 -10.73
N GLN A 90 -41.88 35.53 -10.38
CA GLN A 90 -41.89 36.66 -9.46
C GLN A 90 -41.47 36.24 -8.04
N ILE A 91 -41.91 35.08 -7.52
CA ILE A 91 -41.43 34.54 -6.23
C ILE A 91 -39.91 34.31 -6.28
N CYS A 92 -39.39 33.56 -7.26
CA CYS A 92 -37.94 33.30 -7.34
C CYS A 92 -37.17 34.63 -7.45
N SER A 93 -37.65 35.61 -8.23
CA SER A 93 -37.04 36.95 -8.36
C SER A 93 -37.07 37.77 -7.05
N THR A 94 -38.18 37.74 -6.31
CA THR A 94 -38.33 38.41 -5.01
C THR A 94 -37.41 37.80 -3.97
N VAL A 95 -37.32 36.47 -3.89
CA VAL A 95 -36.37 35.76 -3.00
C VAL A 95 -34.93 36.11 -3.36
N ILE A 96 -34.56 36.11 -4.65
CA ILE A 96 -33.23 36.51 -5.11
C ILE A 96 -32.89 37.95 -4.69
N ALA A 97 -33.84 38.88 -4.75
CA ALA A 97 -33.64 40.26 -4.36
C ALA A 97 -33.29 40.40 -2.85
N PHE A 98 -33.91 39.60 -1.98
CA PHE A 98 -33.59 39.59 -0.54
C PHE A 98 -32.12 39.22 -0.25
N TYR A 99 -31.53 38.32 -1.03
CA TYR A 99 -30.15 37.85 -0.82
C TYR A 99 -29.11 38.63 -1.64
N SER A 100 -29.52 39.39 -2.66
CA SER A 100 -28.63 40.15 -3.56
C SER A 100 -28.17 41.49 -2.97
N ARG A 101 -27.05 41.48 -2.22
CA ARG A 101 -26.52 42.64 -1.46
C ARG A 101 -26.32 43.97 -2.23
N ASP A 102 -26.16 43.97 -3.56
CA ASP A 102 -25.65 45.16 -4.28
C ASP A 102 -26.70 46.13 -4.85
N LYS A 103 -28.00 45.81 -4.88
CA LYS A 103 -28.99 46.65 -5.61
C LYS A 103 -29.55 47.87 -4.84
N HIS A 104 -29.26 48.01 -3.55
CA HIS A 104 -29.94 49.01 -2.69
C HIS A 104 -29.07 50.19 -2.19
N LYS A 105 -27.84 50.35 -2.69
CA LYS A 105 -26.92 51.43 -2.24
C LYS A 105 -27.30 52.87 -2.63
N HIS A 106 -28.25 53.08 -3.56
CA HIS A 106 -28.66 54.43 -3.95
C HIS A 106 -30.18 54.58 -4.14
N ARG A 107 -30.83 55.25 -3.18
CA ARG A 107 -32.00 56.13 -3.38
C ARG A 107 -32.25 56.96 -2.13
N SER A 108 -31.34 57.90 -1.87
CA SER A 108 -31.54 58.94 -0.88
C SER A 108 -32.36 60.07 -1.50
N ASP A 109 -33.67 60.11 -1.24
CA ASP A 109 -34.37 61.40 -1.25
C ASP A 109 -35.67 61.40 -0.41
N GLY A 110 -35.88 62.53 0.28
CA GLY A 110 -37.09 62.97 0.98
C GLY A 110 -38.16 61.97 1.45
N GLU A 111 -37.92 61.29 2.59
CA GLU A 111 -38.83 61.18 3.76
C GLU A 111 -38.29 60.18 4.80
N ARG A 112 -38.40 60.50 6.10
CA ARG A 112 -37.78 59.72 7.19
C ARG A 112 -38.50 58.37 7.45
N ARG A 113 -38.04 57.30 6.81
CA ARG A 113 -38.02 55.94 7.37
C ARG A 113 -36.76 55.24 6.89
N ASP A 114 -35.85 54.92 7.81
CA ASP A 114 -34.64 54.19 7.47
C ASP A 114 -35.02 52.81 6.94
N PRO A 115 -34.41 52.33 5.84
CA PRO A 115 -34.55 50.93 5.47
C PRO A 115 -33.99 50.07 6.60
N ALA A 116 -34.69 49.00 6.98
CA ALA A 116 -34.07 47.96 7.77
C ALA A 116 -32.99 47.33 6.89
N VAL A 117 -31.73 47.59 7.20
CA VAL A 117 -30.65 46.78 6.65
C VAL A 117 -30.89 45.39 7.22
N CYS A 118 -31.05 44.39 6.37
CA CYS A 118 -31.25 43.00 6.82
C CYS A 118 -29.93 42.44 7.36
N VAL A 119 -29.51 42.98 8.51
CA VAL A 119 -28.38 42.51 9.32
C VAL A 119 -28.91 41.31 10.12
N SER A 120 -28.19 40.19 10.01
CA SER A 120 -28.39 39.01 10.87
C SER A 120 -29.85 38.56 11.05
N CYS A 121 -30.50 38.12 9.96
CA CYS A 121 -31.37 36.95 10.12
C CYS A 121 -30.46 35.77 10.50
N PRO A 122 -30.61 35.15 11.69
CA PRO A 122 -29.88 33.94 11.99
C PRO A 122 -30.33 32.82 11.04
N GLU A 123 -29.36 32.22 10.37
CA GLU A 123 -29.21 30.79 10.10
C GLU A 123 -30.41 29.83 9.82
N HIS A 124 -30.09 28.79 9.04
CA HIS A 124 -30.51 27.39 9.29
C HIS A 124 -31.90 26.85 8.87
N GLN A 125 -32.85 27.56 8.20
CA GLN A 125 -34.13 26.91 7.79
C GLN A 125 -34.80 27.24 6.42
N VAL A 126 -35.16 28.50 6.10
CA VAL A 126 -36.48 28.79 5.48
C VAL A 126 -36.69 28.55 3.96
N SER A 127 -35.79 28.98 3.08
CA SER A 127 -36.16 29.18 1.65
C SER A 127 -36.32 27.89 0.82
N ILE A 128 -35.70 26.79 1.24
CA ILE A 128 -35.39 25.68 0.31
C ILE A 128 -36.38 24.50 0.35
N ARG A 129 -37.21 24.37 1.39
CA ARG A 129 -38.34 23.41 1.37
C ARG A 129 -39.34 23.71 0.24
N ALA A 130 -39.30 24.93 -0.30
CA ALA A 130 -40.05 25.37 -1.48
C ALA A 130 -39.33 25.10 -2.80
N SER A 131 -38.07 25.54 -2.94
CA SER A 131 -37.28 25.28 -4.17
C SER A 131 -37.05 23.79 -4.44
N ALA A 132 -37.00 22.95 -3.40
CA ALA A 132 -36.96 21.49 -3.53
C ALA A 132 -38.28 20.86 -4.04
N ARG A 133 -39.35 21.64 -4.25
CA ARG A 133 -40.58 21.22 -4.95
C ARG A 133 -40.57 21.71 -6.40
N SER A 134 -39.68 21.10 -7.18
CA SER A 134 -39.87 20.76 -8.60
C SER A 134 -40.13 21.87 -9.64
N GLN A 135 -40.12 23.18 -9.32
CA GLN A 135 -40.56 24.19 -10.31
C GLN A 135 -39.99 25.63 -10.23
N CYS A 136 -38.93 25.95 -9.44
CA CYS A 136 -38.21 27.26 -9.55
C CYS A 136 -37.06 27.25 -10.58
N ILE A 137 -36.67 26.09 -11.15
CA ILE A 137 -35.42 25.98 -11.95
C ILE A 137 -35.54 26.67 -13.33
N THR A 138 -36.76 26.97 -13.81
CA THR A 138 -37.03 27.63 -15.10
C THR A 138 -36.99 29.17 -15.04
N ALA A 139 -36.25 29.77 -14.11
CA ALA A 139 -36.11 31.22 -13.96
C ALA A 139 -34.69 31.65 -14.39
N PRO A 140 -34.51 32.28 -15.57
CA PRO A 140 -33.18 32.61 -16.11
C PRO A 140 -32.60 33.85 -15.42
N SER A 141 -32.09 33.67 -14.19
CA SER A 141 -31.31 34.69 -13.49
C SER A 141 -30.20 34.07 -12.63
N GLU A 142 -28.97 34.48 -12.92
CA GLU A 142 -27.70 33.96 -12.40
C GLU A 142 -27.52 33.91 -10.86
N PRO A 143 -28.14 34.73 -9.99
CA PRO A 143 -27.75 34.77 -8.58
C PRO A 143 -28.08 33.51 -7.75
N ALA A 144 -28.97 32.63 -8.20
CA ALA A 144 -29.46 31.52 -7.37
C ALA A 144 -28.36 30.51 -6.96
N VAL A 145 -27.30 30.38 -7.76
CA VAL A 145 -26.18 29.46 -7.51
C VAL A 145 -25.26 29.97 -6.39
N CYS A 146 -25.16 31.29 -6.18
CA CYS A 146 -24.22 31.91 -5.24
C CYS A 146 -24.57 31.76 -3.74
N PHE A 147 -25.62 31.02 -3.39
CA PHE A 147 -26.17 30.96 -2.01
C PHE A 147 -26.26 29.54 -1.42
N LEU A 148 -25.63 28.55 -2.04
CA LEU A 148 -25.56 27.18 -1.53
C LEU A 148 -24.43 27.01 -0.50
N THR A 149 -24.62 27.61 0.68
CA THR A 149 -23.80 27.32 1.86
C THR A 149 -24.02 25.88 2.34
N GLU A 150 -23.06 25.32 3.08
CA GLU A 150 -23.16 23.97 3.69
C GLU A 150 -24.49 23.75 4.44
N VAL A 151 -24.86 24.74 5.26
CA VAL A 151 -26.15 24.90 5.93
C VAL A 151 -27.33 24.63 4.98
N ASN A 152 -27.34 25.32 3.85
CA ASN A 152 -28.41 25.26 2.86
C ASN A 152 -28.43 23.90 2.16
N CYS A 153 -27.27 23.37 1.75
CA CYS A 153 -27.15 22.04 1.16
C CYS A 153 -27.70 20.95 2.08
N ASN A 154 -27.35 20.98 3.38
CA ASN A 154 -27.87 20.03 4.37
C ASN A 154 -29.40 20.11 4.55
N LEU A 155 -30.01 21.28 4.41
CA LEU A 155 -31.47 21.44 4.40
C LEU A 155 -32.11 20.91 3.11
N MET A 156 -31.46 21.07 1.95
CA MET A 156 -31.92 20.46 0.70
C MET A 156 -31.95 18.94 0.83
N LEU A 157 -30.89 18.35 1.38
CA LEU A 157 -30.77 16.92 1.58
C LEU A 157 -31.83 16.40 2.55
N ARG A 158 -32.06 17.05 3.70
CA ARG A 158 -33.20 16.74 4.59
C ARG A 158 -34.58 16.81 3.92
N ALA A 159 -34.71 17.46 2.77
CA ALA A 159 -35.93 17.56 1.98
C ALA A 159 -35.96 16.64 0.73
N GLN A 160 -35.03 15.69 0.59
CA GLN A 160 -34.81 14.86 -0.60
C GLN A 160 -34.54 15.69 -1.88
N GLY A 161 -33.81 16.80 -1.73
CA GLY A 161 -33.55 17.75 -2.80
C GLY A 161 -32.79 17.15 -3.98
N ALA A 162 -31.75 16.35 -3.72
CA ALA A 162 -30.95 15.74 -4.78
C ALA A 162 -31.79 14.79 -5.64
N GLN A 163 -32.61 13.94 -4.99
CA GLN A 163 -33.52 13.01 -5.68
C GLN A 163 -34.48 13.76 -6.61
N LYS A 164 -35.15 14.81 -6.10
CA LYS A 164 -36.16 15.56 -6.85
C LYS A 164 -35.55 16.35 -8.01
N ILE A 165 -34.41 17.01 -7.79
CA ILE A 165 -33.70 17.76 -8.85
C ILE A 165 -33.30 16.80 -9.98
N CYS A 166 -32.75 15.64 -9.64
CA CYS A 166 -32.35 14.62 -10.60
C CYS A 166 -33.55 14.00 -11.34
N PHE A 167 -34.67 13.74 -10.66
CA PHE A 167 -35.89 13.24 -11.31
C PHE A 167 -36.43 14.22 -12.35
N HIS A 168 -36.47 15.53 -12.04
CA HIS A 168 -37.03 16.55 -12.92
C HIS A 168 -36.02 17.18 -13.92
N MET A 169 -34.73 16.79 -13.90
CA MET A 169 -33.70 17.39 -14.78
C MET A 169 -33.90 17.13 -16.28
N SER A 170 -34.76 16.16 -16.61
CA SER A 170 -35.09 15.72 -17.97
C SER A 170 -36.46 16.21 -18.46
N GLU A 171 -37.18 17.02 -17.65
CA GLU A 171 -38.46 17.61 -18.06
C GLU A 171 -38.28 18.59 -19.23
N GLY A 172 -39.37 18.80 -20.00
CA GLY A 172 -39.34 19.37 -21.35
C GLY A 172 -38.86 20.81 -21.47
N ASP A 173 -37.54 21.02 -21.43
CA ASP A 173 -36.87 22.28 -21.74
C ASP A 173 -36.02 22.15 -23.03
N PRO A 174 -36.46 22.72 -24.17
CA PRO A 174 -35.70 22.68 -25.41
C PRO A 174 -34.46 23.60 -25.42
N SER A 175 -34.26 24.44 -24.39
CA SER A 175 -33.06 25.28 -24.26
C SER A 175 -31.88 24.54 -23.64
N GLY A 176 -32.15 23.52 -22.83
CA GLY A 176 -31.15 22.78 -22.04
C GLY A 176 -30.67 23.51 -20.78
N GLU A 177 -31.20 24.70 -20.48
CA GLU A 177 -30.83 25.48 -19.29
C GLU A 177 -31.24 24.75 -18.00
N LEU A 178 -32.45 24.17 -17.96
CA LEU A 178 -32.95 23.37 -16.83
C LEU A 178 -31.96 22.26 -16.46
N LEU A 179 -31.49 21.51 -17.46
CA LEU A 179 -30.57 20.40 -17.25
C LEU A 179 -29.21 20.88 -16.73
N PHE A 180 -28.67 21.94 -17.34
CA PHE A 180 -27.40 22.53 -16.93
C PHE A 180 -27.46 23.02 -15.47
N ARG A 181 -28.50 23.80 -15.11
CA ARG A 181 -28.71 24.28 -13.73
C ARG A 181 -28.96 23.15 -12.74
N SER A 182 -29.70 22.11 -13.11
CA SER A 182 -29.88 20.92 -12.27
C SER A 182 -28.53 20.23 -11.99
N SER A 183 -27.66 20.09 -12.99
CA SER A 183 -26.32 19.53 -12.81
C SER A 183 -25.44 20.38 -11.90
N GLU A 184 -25.43 21.72 -12.09
CA GLU A 184 -24.72 22.65 -11.20
C GLU A 184 -25.20 22.52 -9.74
N ILE A 185 -26.50 22.42 -9.49
CA ILE A 185 -27.02 22.29 -8.12
C ILE A 185 -26.64 20.93 -7.52
N LEU A 186 -26.71 19.84 -8.27
CA LEU A 186 -26.26 18.52 -7.81
C LEU A 186 -24.76 18.51 -7.46
N TRP A 187 -23.94 19.20 -8.24
CA TRP A 187 -22.51 19.37 -7.95
C TRP A 187 -22.27 20.18 -6.66
N ASN A 188 -22.95 21.32 -6.49
CA ASN A 188 -22.88 22.11 -5.26
C ASN A 188 -23.32 21.33 -4.00
N LEU A 189 -24.27 20.40 -4.14
CA LEU A 189 -24.67 19.49 -3.06
C LEU A 189 -23.59 18.45 -2.73
N LEU A 190 -22.78 18.01 -3.70
CA LEU A 190 -21.65 17.09 -3.50
C LEU A 190 -20.41 17.77 -2.91
N GLU A 191 -20.19 19.05 -3.21
CA GLU A 191 -19.07 19.84 -2.68
C GLU A 191 -19.35 20.36 -1.27
N ASN A 192 -20.53 20.95 -1.05
CA ASN A 192 -20.86 21.65 0.20
C ASN A 192 -21.80 20.84 1.12
N GLY A 193 -22.30 19.69 0.69
CA GLY A 193 -23.20 18.83 1.48
C GLY A 193 -22.59 17.46 1.80
N SER A 194 -23.35 16.63 2.53
CA SER A 194 -22.93 15.24 2.79
C SER A 194 -22.97 14.41 1.51
N ARG A 195 -21.79 14.11 0.94
CA ARG A 195 -21.63 13.25 -0.24
C ARG A 195 -22.37 11.92 -0.11
N GLN A 196 -22.31 11.28 1.07
CA GLN A 196 -22.99 10.01 1.33
C GLN A 196 -24.51 10.13 1.17
N GLU A 197 -25.10 11.20 1.70
CA GLU A 197 -26.55 11.45 1.62
C GLU A 197 -26.97 11.81 0.18
N VAL A 198 -26.18 12.63 -0.53
CA VAL A 198 -26.42 12.93 -1.95
C VAL A 198 -26.43 11.66 -2.78
N THR A 199 -25.37 10.85 -2.71
CA THR A 199 -25.28 9.57 -3.42
C THR A 199 -26.44 8.65 -3.04
N SER A 200 -26.83 8.61 -1.76
CA SER A 200 -27.94 7.79 -1.30
C SER A 200 -29.28 8.19 -1.95
N GLN A 201 -29.56 9.50 -2.06
CA GLN A 201 -30.75 10.04 -2.71
C GLN A 201 -30.76 9.82 -4.24
N LEU A 202 -29.59 9.97 -4.89
CA LEU A 202 -29.44 9.75 -6.32
C LEU A 202 -29.48 8.26 -6.72
N SER A 203 -29.27 7.34 -5.77
CA SER A 203 -29.34 5.88 -5.99
C SER A 203 -30.76 5.33 -6.17
N SER A 204 -31.79 6.19 -6.27
CA SER A 204 -33.16 5.73 -6.57
C SER A 204 -33.30 5.32 -8.04
N SER A 205 -34.15 4.33 -8.33
CA SER A 205 -34.37 3.82 -9.68
C SER A 205 -34.80 4.92 -10.66
N ASP A 206 -35.62 5.86 -10.22
CA ASP A 206 -36.12 6.97 -11.06
C ASP A 206 -35.01 7.99 -11.38
N CYS A 207 -34.13 8.27 -10.41
CA CYS A 207 -32.95 9.11 -10.64
C CYS A 207 -31.97 8.48 -11.63
N ILE A 208 -31.67 7.18 -11.46
CA ILE A 208 -30.78 6.44 -12.36
C ILE A 208 -31.38 6.38 -13.77
N ALA A 209 -32.70 6.20 -13.90
CA ALA A 209 -33.39 6.26 -15.20
C ALA A 209 -33.27 7.64 -15.86
N SER A 210 -33.53 8.73 -15.11
CA SER A 210 -33.40 10.11 -15.61
C SER A 210 -31.96 10.42 -16.05
N LEU A 211 -30.95 10.10 -15.22
CA LEU A 211 -29.54 10.28 -15.55
C LEU A 211 -29.11 9.47 -16.77
N LYS A 212 -29.53 8.20 -16.88
CA LYS A 212 -29.29 7.34 -18.04
C LYS A 212 -29.82 7.99 -19.31
N ASP A 213 -31.10 8.38 -19.32
CA ASP A 213 -31.76 8.85 -20.53
C ASP A 213 -31.18 10.18 -21.01
N VAL A 214 -30.83 11.08 -20.07
CA VAL A 214 -30.10 12.32 -20.39
C VAL A 214 -28.68 12.04 -20.88
N PHE A 215 -27.92 11.17 -20.20
CA PHE A 215 -26.57 10.80 -20.61
C PHE A 215 -26.56 10.22 -22.03
N LEU A 216 -27.49 9.31 -22.34
CA LEU A 216 -27.66 8.75 -23.69
C LEU A 216 -28.08 9.83 -24.70
N HIS A 217 -28.93 10.78 -24.33
CA HIS A 217 -29.28 11.91 -25.21
C HIS A 217 -28.05 12.75 -25.54
N LEU A 218 -27.28 13.18 -24.55
CA LEU A 218 -26.08 14.01 -24.75
C LEU A 218 -24.99 13.24 -25.50
N LEU A 219 -24.80 11.94 -25.25
CA LEU A 219 -23.82 11.11 -25.95
C LEU A 219 -24.17 10.88 -27.44
N LEU A 220 -25.45 10.71 -27.76
CA LEU A 220 -25.91 10.40 -29.13
C LEU A 220 -26.25 11.63 -29.97
N LYS A 221 -26.60 12.76 -29.34
CA LYS A 221 -27.10 13.98 -30.01
C LYS A 221 -26.42 15.28 -29.55
N GLY A 222 -25.68 15.28 -28.44
CA GLY A 222 -24.93 16.43 -27.97
C GLY A 222 -23.62 16.58 -28.73
N PHE A 223 -23.48 17.68 -29.48
CA PHE A 223 -22.32 17.95 -30.32
C PHE A 223 -21.56 19.21 -29.93
N ARG A 224 -22.16 20.10 -29.11
CA ARG A 224 -21.54 21.33 -28.62
C ARG A 224 -20.59 21.03 -27.46
N HIS A 225 -19.61 21.92 -27.23
CA HIS A 225 -18.64 21.77 -26.15
C HIS A 225 -19.31 21.60 -24.77
N HIS A 226 -20.24 22.49 -24.40
CA HIS A 226 -20.95 22.42 -23.12
C HIS A 226 -21.80 21.16 -22.96
N GLU A 227 -22.38 20.63 -24.05
CA GLU A 227 -23.15 19.36 -24.01
C GLU A 227 -22.25 18.16 -23.72
N ARG A 228 -21.01 18.15 -24.24
CA ARG A 228 -20.03 17.09 -23.98
C ARG A 228 -19.39 17.19 -22.60
N GLN A 229 -19.18 18.41 -22.10
CA GLN A 229 -18.76 18.64 -20.72
C GLN A 229 -19.84 18.13 -19.77
N LEU A 230 -21.08 18.57 -19.95
CA LEU A 230 -22.24 18.14 -19.18
C LEU A 230 -22.45 16.61 -19.22
N ARG A 231 -22.26 15.96 -20.37
CA ARG A 231 -22.24 14.49 -20.50
C ARG A 231 -21.22 13.84 -19.56
N ASN A 232 -20.02 14.42 -19.48
CA ASN A 232 -18.95 13.91 -18.61
C ASN A 232 -19.27 14.18 -17.13
N ASP A 233 -19.82 15.34 -16.80
CA ASP A 233 -20.25 15.68 -15.44
C ASP A 233 -21.33 14.69 -14.94
N LEU A 234 -22.32 14.35 -15.78
CA LEU A 234 -23.31 13.31 -15.47
C LEU A 234 -22.69 11.91 -15.34
N LEU A 235 -21.63 11.60 -16.09
CA LEU A 235 -20.92 10.33 -15.96
C LEU A 235 -20.13 10.26 -14.64
N VAL A 236 -19.63 11.38 -14.12
CA VAL A 236 -19.05 11.46 -12.77
C VAL A 236 -20.14 11.20 -11.71
N LEU A 237 -21.33 11.81 -11.84
CA LEU A 237 -22.46 11.52 -10.94
C LEU A 237 -22.85 10.04 -10.95
N LEU A 238 -22.93 9.43 -12.14
CA LEU A 238 -23.22 8.00 -12.31
C LEU A 238 -22.11 7.10 -11.73
N SER A 239 -20.85 7.52 -11.80
CA SER A 239 -19.72 6.82 -11.18
C SER A 239 -19.79 6.86 -9.65
N LEU A 240 -20.15 8.00 -9.06
CA LEU A 240 -20.39 8.13 -7.61
C LEU A 240 -21.56 7.27 -7.12
N ILE A 241 -22.61 7.10 -7.94
CA ILE A 241 -23.71 6.17 -7.64
C ILE A 241 -23.20 4.72 -7.68
N ALA A 242 -22.34 4.36 -8.64
CA ALA A 242 -21.74 3.03 -8.76
C ALA A 242 -20.83 2.64 -7.59
N GLU A 243 -20.26 3.61 -6.87
CA GLU A 243 -19.48 3.34 -5.65
C GLU A 243 -20.34 2.84 -4.48
N LYS A 244 -21.66 3.09 -4.49
CA LYS A 244 -22.57 2.67 -3.42
C LYS A 244 -23.03 1.22 -3.63
N PRO A 245 -22.76 0.29 -2.69
CA PRO A 245 -23.28 -1.07 -2.76
C PRO A 245 -24.81 -1.09 -2.83
N GLY A 246 -25.36 -1.90 -3.73
CA GLY A 246 -26.81 -2.06 -3.91
C GLY A 246 -27.50 -0.93 -4.68
N ALA A 247 -26.77 -0.06 -5.38
CA ALA A 247 -27.39 0.86 -6.35
C ALA A 247 -27.90 0.08 -7.59
N PRO A 248 -29.16 0.25 -8.03
CA PRO A 248 -29.80 -0.60 -9.05
C PRO A 248 -29.38 -0.26 -10.50
N LEU A 249 -28.07 -0.31 -10.78
CA LEU A 249 -27.48 0.01 -12.09
C LEU A 249 -27.66 -1.12 -13.13
N ILE A 250 -27.84 -2.37 -12.67
CA ILE A 250 -28.14 -3.51 -13.53
C ILE A 250 -29.64 -3.48 -13.89
N GLU A 251 -30.52 -3.36 -12.89
CA GLU A 251 -31.98 -3.43 -12.99
C GLU A 251 -32.57 -2.26 -13.78
N SER A 252 -32.00 -1.05 -13.63
CA SER A 252 -32.34 0.11 -14.46
C SER A 252 -31.97 -0.06 -15.94
N GLY A 253 -31.25 -1.13 -16.28
CA GLY A 253 -30.73 -1.43 -17.61
C GLY A 253 -29.60 -0.49 -18.05
N PHE A 254 -29.09 0.39 -17.17
CA PHE A 254 -28.06 1.37 -17.52
C PHE A 254 -26.80 0.69 -18.05
N LEU A 255 -26.28 -0.33 -17.36
CA LEU A 255 -25.05 -1.02 -17.76
C LEU A 255 -25.16 -1.72 -19.12
N LYS A 256 -26.33 -2.29 -19.44
CA LYS A 256 -26.59 -2.88 -20.76
C LYS A 256 -26.50 -1.87 -21.91
N HIS A 257 -26.83 -0.59 -21.65
CA HIS A 257 -26.64 0.49 -22.61
C HIS A 257 -25.22 1.07 -22.57
N LEU A 258 -24.53 1.02 -21.41
CA LEU A 258 -23.17 1.52 -21.24
C LEU A 258 -22.11 0.65 -21.93
N THR A 259 -22.21 -0.67 -21.81
CA THR A 259 -21.19 -1.63 -22.28
C THR A 259 -20.75 -1.44 -23.74
N PRO A 260 -21.63 -1.20 -24.73
CA PRO A 260 -21.22 -0.87 -26.10
C PRO A 260 -20.28 0.33 -26.21
N PHE A 261 -20.46 1.35 -25.36
CA PHE A 261 -19.63 2.56 -25.36
C PHE A 261 -18.28 2.33 -24.66
N LEU A 262 -18.22 1.46 -23.63
CA LEU A 262 -16.96 1.05 -22.99
C LEU A 262 -15.96 0.52 -24.03
N THR A 263 -16.45 -0.27 -24.98
CA THR A 263 -15.63 -0.95 -26.00
C THR A 263 -15.45 -0.20 -27.32
N PHE A 264 -16.05 0.99 -27.45
CA PHE A 264 -15.93 1.83 -28.64
C PHE A 264 -14.83 2.89 -28.45
N PRO A 265 -13.99 3.21 -29.45
CA PRO A 265 -14.01 2.73 -30.85
C PRO A 265 -13.25 1.43 -31.13
N GLU A 266 -12.66 0.76 -30.13
CA GLU A 266 -11.71 -0.35 -30.31
C GLU A 266 -12.36 -1.59 -30.95
N LEU A 267 -13.59 -1.92 -30.52
CA LEU A 267 -14.39 -3.00 -31.09
C LEU A 267 -15.51 -2.48 -31.99
N LYS A 268 -15.55 -3.02 -33.21
CA LYS A 268 -16.70 -2.85 -34.11
C LYS A 268 -17.88 -3.65 -33.55
N SER A 269 -18.95 -2.94 -33.21
CA SER A 269 -20.20 -3.54 -32.73
C SER A 269 -21.35 -3.25 -33.69
N HIS A 270 -22.23 -4.23 -33.86
CA HIS A 270 -23.49 -4.07 -34.61
C HIS A 270 -24.61 -3.45 -33.77
N ASN A 271 -24.36 -3.18 -32.48
CA ASN A 271 -25.35 -2.57 -31.59
C ASN A 271 -25.79 -1.19 -32.13
N PRO A 272 -27.11 -0.92 -32.23
CA PRO A 272 -27.64 0.30 -32.85
C PRO A 272 -27.17 1.60 -32.17
N LEU A 273 -26.83 1.57 -30.88
CA LEU A 273 -26.33 2.73 -30.12
C LEU A 273 -24.98 3.24 -30.63
N VAL A 274 -24.09 2.33 -31.05
CA VAL A 274 -22.73 2.67 -31.49
C VAL A 274 -22.52 2.59 -33.00
N ARG A 275 -23.41 1.89 -33.73
CA ARG A 275 -23.33 1.72 -35.19
C ARG A 275 -23.19 3.04 -35.97
N ASN A 276 -23.84 4.10 -35.49
CA ASN A 276 -23.83 5.45 -36.09
C ASN A 276 -23.14 6.49 -35.19
N LEU A 277 -22.55 6.10 -34.05
CA LEU A 277 -21.87 7.01 -33.16
C LEU A 277 -20.59 7.54 -33.83
N LYS A 278 -20.41 8.86 -33.78
CA LYS A 278 -19.21 9.54 -34.30
C LYS A 278 -18.54 10.28 -33.16
N LEU A 279 -17.47 9.70 -32.61
CA LEU A 279 -16.56 10.43 -31.75
C LEU A 279 -15.83 11.50 -32.56
N SER A 280 -15.70 12.68 -31.97
CA SER A 280 -14.96 13.80 -32.54
C SER A 280 -13.47 13.76 -32.18
N PHE A 281 -13.10 12.91 -31.22
CA PHE A 281 -11.75 12.83 -30.64
C PHE A 281 -11.29 14.16 -30.02
N SER A 282 -12.25 14.95 -29.49
CA SER A 282 -11.95 16.14 -28.67
C SER A 282 -11.46 15.75 -27.27
N GLN A 283 -11.04 16.75 -26.48
CA GLN A 283 -10.61 16.50 -25.11
C GLN A 283 -11.76 15.95 -24.26
N GLU A 284 -12.98 16.43 -24.44
CA GLU A 284 -14.16 15.92 -23.72
C GLU A 284 -14.45 14.45 -24.07
N ASP A 285 -14.27 14.02 -25.33
CA ASP A 285 -14.40 12.61 -25.73
C ASP A 285 -13.30 11.73 -25.12
N PHE A 286 -12.09 12.27 -24.96
CA PHE A 286 -10.97 11.62 -24.29
C PHE A 286 -11.20 11.47 -22.78
N GLU A 287 -11.61 12.53 -22.08
CA GLU A 287 -11.95 12.44 -20.65
C GLU A 287 -13.15 11.50 -20.42
N MET A 288 -14.14 11.49 -21.31
CA MET A 288 -15.22 10.50 -21.26
C MET A 288 -14.66 9.07 -21.31
N LYS A 289 -13.71 8.78 -22.22
CA LYS A 289 -13.12 7.45 -22.33
C LYS A 289 -12.37 7.06 -21.05
N LYS A 290 -11.64 7.99 -20.42
CA LYS A 290 -10.99 7.78 -19.10
C LYS A 290 -12.00 7.53 -17.98
N LEU A 291 -13.08 8.33 -17.91
CA LEU A 291 -14.16 8.12 -16.95
C LEU A 291 -14.84 6.75 -17.12
N LEU A 292 -15.11 6.33 -18.36
CA LEU A 292 -15.64 5.01 -18.67
C LEU A 292 -14.70 3.87 -18.21
N LEU A 293 -13.38 4.02 -18.38
CA LEU A 293 -12.38 3.05 -17.91
C LEU A 293 -12.33 3.00 -16.37
N ASN A 294 -12.37 4.15 -15.68
CA ASN A 294 -12.48 4.18 -14.21
C ASN A 294 -13.79 3.53 -13.72
N MET A 295 -14.90 3.76 -14.42
CA MET A 295 -16.20 3.20 -14.05
C MET A 295 -16.21 1.66 -14.12
N ILE A 296 -15.46 1.04 -15.04
CA ILE A 296 -15.29 -0.43 -15.09
C ILE A 296 -14.74 -0.97 -13.75
N VAL A 297 -13.74 -0.31 -13.17
CA VAL A 297 -13.10 -0.74 -11.90
C VAL A 297 -14.04 -0.59 -10.70
N VAL A 298 -14.88 0.43 -10.69
CA VAL A 298 -15.91 0.60 -9.66
C VAL A 298 -16.97 -0.49 -9.77
N LEU A 299 -17.44 -0.75 -11.00
CA LEU A 299 -18.49 -1.71 -11.30
C LEU A 299 -18.06 -3.18 -11.14
N SER A 300 -16.79 -3.51 -11.37
CA SER A 300 -16.28 -4.89 -11.23
C SER A 300 -16.27 -5.41 -9.79
N ARG A 301 -16.60 -4.56 -8.80
CA ARG A 301 -16.86 -4.97 -7.41
C ARG A 301 -18.14 -5.79 -7.26
N ASP A 302 -19.08 -5.66 -8.19
CA ASP A 302 -20.26 -6.52 -8.28
C ASP A 302 -20.03 -7.61 -9.35
N LEU A 303 -19.95 -8.86 -8.90
CA LEU A 303 -19.70 -10.02 -9.75
C LEU A 303 -20.80 -10.24 -10.80
N ALA A 304 -22.03 -9.74 -10.57
CA ALA A 304 -23.10 -9.81 -11.56
C ALA A 304 -22.81 -8.96 -12.81
N VAL A 305 -22.03 -7.88 -12.68
CA VAL A 305 -21.63 -7.03 -13.81
C VAL A 305 -20.63 -7.73 -14.73
N LEU A 306 -19.81 -8.65 -14.20
CA LEU A 306 -18.79 -9.36 -15.00
C LEU A 306 -19.42 -10.10 -16.19
N GLN A 307 -20.63 -10.64 -16.04
CA GLN A 307 -21.35 -11.27 -17.16
C GLN A 307 -21.65 -10.29 -18.30
N LEU A 308 -22.03 -9.05 -18.00
CA LEU A 308 -22.22 -8.00 -19.00
C LEU A 308 -20.88 -7.60 -19.65
N PHE A 309 -19.78 -7.63 -18.90
CA PHE A 309 -18.44 -7.37 -19.44
C PHE A 309 -17.92 -8.50 -20.35
N ARG A 310 -18.29 -9.77 -20.07
CA ARG A 310 -18.07 -10.92 -20.97
C ARG A 310 -18.81 -10.76 -22.28
N GLU A 311 -20.12 -10.54 -22.22
CA GLU A 311 -20.98 -10.33 -23.40
C GLU A 311 -20.53 -9.13 -24.23
N GLY A 312 -20.09 -8.06 -23.55
CA GLY A 312 -19.50 -6.87 -24.17
C GLY A 312 -18.10 -7.06 -24.76
N ARG A 313 -17.38 -8.13 -24.39
CA ARG A 313 -15.96 -8.36 -24.68
C ARG A 313 -15.05 -7.22 -24.18
N VAL A 314 -15.33 -6.71 -22.97
CA VAL A 314 -14.58 -5.60 -22.37
C VAL A 314 -13.09 -5.93 -22.22
N MET A 315 -12.76 -7.16 -21.83
CA MET A 315 -11.37 -7.65 -21.75
C MET A 315 -10.62 -7.46 -23.09
N LEU A 316 -11.22 -7.89 -24.20
CA LEU A 316 -10.62 -7.74 -25.53
C LEU A 316 -10.45 -6.27 -25.93
N ALA A 317 -11.39 -5.39 -25.57
CA ALA A 317 -11.27 -3.95 -25.84
C ALA A 317 -10.12 -3.32 -25.03
N LEU A 318 -9.94 -3.70 -23.77
CA LEU A 318 -8.79 -3.28 -22.95
C LEU A 318 -7.48 -3.78 -23.56
N MET A 319 -7.40 -5.04 -23.96
CA MET A 319 -6.19 -5.57 -24.61
C MET A 319 -5.87 -4.88 -25.94
N LEU A 320 -6.88 -4.42 -26.69
CA LEU A 320 -6.66 -3.61 -27.90
C LEU A 320 -6.15 -2.18 -27.60
N LEU A 321 -6.46 -1.60 -26.44
CA LEU A 321 -5.83 -0.35 -25.97
C LEU A 321 -4.37 -0.57 -25.54
N VAL A 322 -4.07 -1.74 -24.97
CA VAL A 322 -2.74 -2.09 -24.43
C VAL A 322 -1.71 -2.43 -25.51
N LYS A 323 -2.13 -2.99 -26.66
CA LYS A 323 -1.22 -3.49 -27.70
C LYS A 323 -0.15 -2.46 -28.13
N PRO A 324 1.14 -2.86 -28.20
CA PRO A 324 2.20 -1.99 -28.71
C PRO A 324 1.89 -1.43 -30.10
N SER A 325 2.06 -0.12 -30.27
CA SER A 325 1.77 0.58 -31.53
C SER A 325 2.83 0.27 -32.60
N SER A 326 2.67 -0.87 -33.28
CA SER A 326 3.57 -1.29 -34.36
C SER A 326 3.71 -0.21 -35.45
N SER A 327 4.94 -0.05 -35.95
CA SER A 327 5.28 0.94 -36.98
C SER A 327 4.45 0.77 -38.27
N ALA A 328 4.02 -0.46 -38.57
CA ALA A 328 3.21 -0.81 -39.74
C ALA A 328 1.77 -0.27 -39.69
N GLU A 329 1.16 -0.12 -38.52
CA GLU A 329 -0.22 0.38 -38.42
C GLU A 329 -0.38 1.88 -38.68
N ARG A 330 0.74 2.63 -38.63
CA ARG A 330 0.78 4.09 -38.83
C ARG A 330 0.33 4.53 -40.24
N SER A 331 0.21 3.60 -41.20
CA SER A 331 -0.09 3.87 -42.61
C SER A 331 -1.58 4.08 -42.94
N ARG A 332 -2.53 3.75 -42.05
CA ARG A 332 -3.98 3.78 -42.38
C ARG A 332 -4.71 5.06 -41.93
N ARG A 333 -4.74 6.07 -42.82
CA ARG A 333 -5.66 7.24 -42.91
C ARG A 333 -5.93 8.04 -41.61
N HIS A 334 -5.13 9.08 -41.39
CA HIS A 334 -5.12 10.02 -40.25
C HIS A 334 -6.36 10.92 -40.07
N ARG A 335 -7.56 10.39 -39.75
CA ARG A 335 -8.71 11.28 -39.40
C ARG A 335 -9.60 10.85 -38.23
N HIS A 336 -9.43 9.66 -37.67
CA HIS A 336 -10.25 9.12 -36.58
C HIS A 336 -9.40 8.26 -35.61
N ARG A 337 -8.46 8.89 -34.90
CA ARG A 337 -7.63 8.26 -33.85
C ARG A 337 -7.29 9.31 -32.78
N TRP A 338 -7.02 8.84 -31.57
CA TRP A 338 -6.42 9.64 -30.49
C TRP A 338 -5.05 10.18 -30.91
N SER A 339 -4.62 11.30 -30.31
CA SER A 339 -3.24 11.77 -30.44
C SER A 339 -2.26 10.80 -29.74
N SER A 340 -0.97 10.85 -30.06
CA SER A 340 0.01 9.91 -29.47
C SER A 340 0.03 9.96 -27.94
N ARG A 341 -0.06 11.16 -27.35
CA ARG A 341 -0.11 11.35 -25.89
C ARG A 341 -1.40 10.82 -25.27
N GLN A 342 -2.54 11.06 -25.92
CA GLN A 342 -3.83 10.52 -25.46
C GLN A 342 -3.87 9.00 -25.59
N GLN A 343 -3.28 8.41 -26.63
CA GLN A 343 -3.20 6.96 -26.77
C GLN A 343 -2.33 6.33 -25.67
N GLU A 344 -1.19 6.95 -25.35
CA GLU A 344 -0.31 6.55 -24.23
C GLU A 344 -1.04 6.64 -22.88
N GLU A 345 -1.73 7.74 -22.59
CA GLU A 345 -2.50 7.90 -21.36
C GLU A 345 -3.68 6.91 -21.25
N LEU A 346 -4.37 6.62 -22.37
CA LEU A 346 -5.39 5.56 -22.44
C LEU A 346 -4.80 4.16 -22.27
N GLN A 347 -3.57 3.92 -22.74
CA GLN A 347 -2.86 2.65 -22.54
C GLN A 347 -2.54 2.43 -21.06
N LEU A 348 -2.00 3.46 -20.39
CA LEU A 348 -1.74 3.43 -18.94
C LEU A 348 -3.04 3.23 -18.14
N GLN A 349 -4.11 3.95 -18.50
CA GLN A 349 -5.43 3.79 -17.89
C GLN A 349 -6.02 2.39 -18.14
N ALA A 350 -5.81 1.80 -19.32
CA ALA A 350 -6.24 0.44 -19.64
C ALA A 350 -5.47 -0.61 -18.83
N LEU A 351 -4.15 -0.49 -18.68
CA LEU A 351 -3.35 -1.34 -17.79
C LEU A 351 -3.79 -1.21 -16.33
N SER A 352 -4.01 0.01 -15.84
CA SER A 352 -4.57 0.25 -14.51
C SER A 352 -5.92 -0.49 -14.32
N THR A 353 -6.81 -0.40 -15.31
CA THR A 353 -8.11 -1.09 -15.33
C THR A 353 -7.95 -2.62 -15.34
N LEU A 354 -7.01 -3.15 -16.13
CA LEU A 354 -6.71 -4.59 -16.18
C LEU A 354 -6.17 -5.12 -14.85
N SER A 355 -5.38 -4.33 -14.10
CA SER A 355 -4.83 -4.77 -12.81
C SER A 355 -5.91 -5.04 -11.75
N ALA A 356 -7.13 -4.54 -11.95
CA ALA A 356 -8.31 -4.85 -11.15
C ALA A 356 -9.27 -5.86 -11.81
N LEU A 357 -9.43 -5.81 -13.14
CA LEU A 357 -10.41 -6.64 -13.85
C LEU A 357 -9.89 -8.03 -14.25
N ALA A 358 -8.63 -8.16 -14.64
CA ALA A 358 -8.06 -9.42 -15.14
C ALA A 358 -8.13 -10.58 -14.12
N PRO A 359 -7.82 -10.38 -12.82
CA PRO A 359 -7.97 -11.44 -11.80
C PRO A 359 -9.39 -12.00 -11.68
N LEU A 360 -10.41 -11.22 -12.03
CA LEU A 360 -11.83 -11.59 -11.95
C LEU A 360 -12.35 -12.26 -13.24
N MET A 361 -11.54 -12.27 -14.31
CA MET A 361 -11.93 -12.64 -15.67
C MET A 361 -10.80 -13.39 -16.39
N LEU A 362 -10.20 -14.38 -15.71
CA LEU A 362 -9.03 -15.12 -16.20
C LEU A 362 -9.29 -15.84 -17.53
N ASP A 363 -10.46 -16.46 -17.73
CA ASP A 363 -10.80 -17.14 -18.99
C ASP A 363 -10.78 -16.16 -20.18
N GLU A 364 -11.40 -14.99 -20.00
CA GLU A 364 -11.40 -13.94 -21.03
C GLU A 364 -9.99 -13.37 -21.25
N TYR A 365 -9.20 -13.20 -20.19
CA TYR A 365 -7.81 -12.71 -20.25
C TYR A 365 -6.91 -13.68 -21.04
N MET A 366 -6.96 -14.98 -20.72
CA MET A 366 -6.20 -16.02 -21.43
C MET A 366 -6.66 -16.16 -22.88
N SER A 367 -7.97 -16.09 -23.16
CA SER A 367 -8.50 -16.12 -24.53
C SER A 367 -7.99 -14.95 -25.41
N CYS A 368 -7.56 -13.85 -24.79
CA CYS A 368 -6.99 -12.69 -25.49
C CYS A 368 -5.47 -12.77 -25.70
N GLN A 369 -4.80 -13.86 -25.29
CA GLN A 369 -3.33 -14.00 -25.29
C GLN A 369 -2.66 -12.84 -24.53
N ALA A 370 -3.22 -12.49 -23.36
CA ALA A 370 -2.84 -11.26 -22.68
C ALA A 370 -1.42 -11.30 -22.10
N ASN A 371 -0.94 -12.44 -21.60
CA ASN A 371 0.46 -12.64 -21.19
C ASN A 371 1.42 -12.26 -22.33
N THR A 372 1.21 -12.78 -23.54
CA THR A 372 2.03 -12.45 -24.72
C THR A 372 2.01 -10.97 -25.05
N CYS A 373 0.85 -10.32 -24.95
CA CYS A 373 0.72 -8.89 -25.20
C CYS A 373 1.45 -8.04 -24.16
N LEU A 374 1.48 -8.47 -22.89
CA LEU A 374 2.14 -7.76 -21.80
C LEU A 374 3.65 -7.99 -21.80
N LEU A 375 4.13 -9.22 -22.01
CA LEU A 375 5.57 -9.50 -22.16
C LEU A 375 6.18 -8.80 -23.38
N LEU A 376 5.47 -8.71 -24.50
CA LEU A 376 5.91 -7.90 -25.65
C LEU A 376 5.94 -6.40 -25.34
N LEU A 377 5.04 -5.90 -24.47
CA LEU A 377 5.06 -4.52 -24.02
C LEU A 377 6.21 -4.27 -23.02
N LEU A 378 6.50 -5.25 -22.15
CA LEU A 378 7.61 -5.24 -21.19
C LEU A 378 8.96 -5.15 -21.92
N ASP A 379 9.19 -6.03 -22.90
CA ASP A 379 10.35 -6.01 -23.80
C ASP A 379 10.49 -4.66 -24.54
N CYS A 380 9.38 -4.08 -25.03
CA CYS A 380 9.39 -2.73 -25.64
C CYS A 380 9.76 -1.61 -24.64
N CYS A 381 9.56 -1.80 -23.33
CA CYS A 381 9.97 -0.85 -22.30
C CYS A 381 11.45 -1.04 -21.91
N LEU A 382 11.93 -2.29 -21.89
CA LEU A 382 13.30 -2.70 -21.55
C LEU A 382 14.33 -2.41 -22.64
N GLN A 383 13.94 -2.39 -23.91
CA GLN A 383 14.86 -2.12 -25.02
C GLN A 383 15.36 -0.67 -25.01
N ASP A 384 16.60 -0.50 -24.57
CA ASP A 384 17.35 0.75 -24.57
C ASP A 384 17.52 1.30 -26.01
N ASP A 385 17.35 2.62 -26.19
CA ASP A 385 17.36 3.31 -27.51
C ASP A 385 18.77 3.41 -28.16
N SER A 386 19.64 2.42 -27.93
CA SER A 386 21.01 2.37 -28.46
C SER A 386 21.10 1.93 -29.94
N PHE A 387 20.04 1.34 -30.52
CA PHE A 387 20.05 0.84 -31.90
C PHE A 387 18.91 1.30 -32.85
N SER A 388 17.95 2.11 -32.40
CA SER A 388 16.95 2.73 -33.31
C SER A 388 17.25 4.22 -33.54
N GLY A 389 17.89 4.54 -34.66
CA GLY A 389 18.37 5.88 -34.95
C GLY A 389 17.29 6.98 -35.05
N ARG A 390 17.57 8.13 -34.42
CA ARG A 390 16.95 9.46 -34.65
C ARG A 390 15.42 9.48 -34.77
N SER A 391 14.75 9.65 -33.62
CA SER A 391 13.50 10.41 -33.55
C SER A 391 13.69 11.63 -32.65
N HIS A 392 13.55 12.84 -33.19
CA HIS A 392 13.69 14.07 -32.43
C HIS A 392 12.46 14.31 -31.53
N GLY A 393 12.59 13.98 -30.25
CA GLY A 393 11.67 14.38 -29.18
C GLY A 393 12.39 15.23 -28.13
N PHE A 394 12.62 16.52 -28.43
CA PHE A 394 13.19 17.44 -27.44
C PHE A 394 12.18 17.60 -26.28
N HIS A 395 12.66 17.35 -25.05
CA HIS A 395 11.93 17.23 -23.77
C HIS A 395 11.22 15.87 -23.48
N GLY A 396 11.77 15.13 -22.51
CA GLY A 396 10.99 14.38 -21.51
C GLY A 396 10.69 12.89 -21.74
N SER A 397 11.24 12.23 -22.76
CA SER A 397 10.76 10.90 -23.20
C SER A 397 10.97 9.71 -22.23
N GLY A 398 11.70 9.85 -21.13
CA GLY A 398 11.95 8.74 -20.18
C GLY A 398 10.76 8.36 -19.29
N GLY A 399 9.89 9.31 -18.96
CA GLY A 399 8.79 9.08 -18.01
C GLY A 399 7.69 8.13 -18.51
N GLY A 400 7.41 8.14 -19.82
CA GLY A 400 6.35 7.34 -20.44
C GLY A 400 6.60 5.83 -20.34
N ARG A 401 7.80 5.38 -20.79
CA ARG A 401 8.18 3.96 -20.73
C ARG A 401 8.23 3.42 -19.30
N ARG A 402 8.78 4.19 -18.35
CA ARG A 402 8.82 3.81 -16.91
C ARG A 402 7.41 3.65 -16.32
N ALA A 403 6.45 4.49 -16.74
CA ALA A 403 5.05 4.32 -16.36
C ALA A 403 4.42 3.07 -17.01
N GLN A 404 4.66 2.84 -18.31
CA GLN A 404 4.16 1.65 -19.01
C GLN A 404 4.69 0.35 -18.36
N LEU A 405 5.99 0.29 -18.06
CA LEU A 405 6.66 -0.77 -17.31
C LEU A 405 5.96 -1.04 -15.98
N ARG A 406 5.85 -0.02 -15.11
CA ARG A 406 5.20 -0.11 -13.80
C ARG A 406 3.78 -0.68 -13.88
N TYR A 407 2.97 -0.17 -14.81
CA TYR A 407 1.59 -0.63 -14.96
C TYR A 407 1.51 -2.03 -15.60
N CYS A 408 2.45 -2.40 -16.48
CA CYS A 408 2.53 -3.74 -17.08
C CYS A 408 2.86 -4.80 -16.01
N VAL A 409 3.94 -4.59 -15.25
CA VAL A 409 4.36 -5.45 -14.14
C VAL A 409 3.24 -5.57 -13.10
N ARG A 410 2.56 -4.46 -12.77
CA ARG A 410 1.40 -4.50 -11.85
C ARG A 410 0.23 -5.35 -12.36
N VAL A 411 -0.06 -5.35 -13.67
CA VAL A 411 -1.10 -6.24 -14.24
C VAL A 411 -0.69 -7.70 -14.07
N LEU A 412 0.56 -8.04 -14.46
CA LEU A 412 1.11 -9.38 -14.31
C LEU A 412 1.06 -9.83 -12.83
N ARG A 413 1.48 -8.97 -11.90
CA ARG A 413 1.45 -9.24 -10.45
C ARG A 413 0.03 -9.54 -9.97
N SER A 414 -0.96 -8.75 -10.40
CA SER A 414 -2.37 -8.96 -10.04
C SER A 414 -2.90 -10.31 -10.52
N VAL A 415 -2.61 -10.75 -11.75
CA VAL A 415 -3.08 -12.07 -12.22
C VAL A 415 -2.28 -13.24 -11.63
N ALA A 416 -0.99 -13.05 -11.37
CA ALA A 416 -0.16 -14.07 -10.70
C ALA A 416 -0.64 -14.33 -9.26
N SER A 417 -1.08 -13.30 -8.52
CA SER A 417 -1.65 -13.44 -7.17
C SER A 417 -2.99 -14.21 -7.07
N VAL A 418 -3.47 -14.79 -8.18
CA VAL A 418 -4.60 -15.73 -8.19
C VAL A 418 -4.13 -17.19 -8.20
N GLU A 419 -2.82 -17.44 -8.31
CA GLU A 419 -2.18 -18.77 -8.23
C GLU A 419 -2.77 -19.81 -9.22
N HIS A 420 -3.23 -19.33 -10.38
CA HIS A 420 -3.84 -20.16 -11.40
C HIS A 420 -2.78 -20.82 -12.31
N GLU A 421 -2.39 -22.07 -11.98
CA GLU A 421 -1.30 -22.80 -12.66
C GLU A 421 -1.27 -22.72 -14.20
N PRO A 422 -2.37 -22.92 -14.95
CA PRO A 422 -2.32 -22.79 -16.43
C PRO A 422 -1.92 -21.40 -16.93
N LEU A 423 -2.13 -20.34 -16.13
CA LEU A 423 -1.68 -18.98 -16.44
C LEU A 423 -0.20 -18.79 -16.05
N LEU A 424 0.22 -19.32 -14.90
CA LEU A 424 1.62 -19.26 -14.44
C LEU A 424 2.53 -20.04 -15.39
N GLN A 425 2.12 -21.23 -15.82
CA GLN A 425 2.83 -22.04 -16.81
C GLN A 425 2.96 -21.33 -18.15
N ASP A 426 1.88 -20.75 -18.69
CA ASP A 426 1.92 -19.96 -19.93
C ASP A 426 2.84 -18.73 -19.82
N LEU A 427 2.88 -18.08 -18.65
CA LEU A 427 3.77 -16.94 -18.39
C LEU A 427 5.25 -17.38 -18.31
N CYS A 428 5.53 -18.53 -17.69
CA CYS A 428 6.86 -19.15 -17.67
C CYS A 428 7.33 -19.62 -19.05
N ASP A 429 6.48 -20.32 -19.81
CA ASP A 429 6.79 -20.85 -21.15
C ASP A 429 7.12 -19.73 -22.15
N GLN A 430 6.58 -18.52 -21.92
CA GLN A 430 6.88 -17.32 -22.70
C GLN A 430 8.13 -16.54 -22.20
N GLY A 431 8.87 -17.06 -21.22
CA GLY A 431 10.16 -16.54 -20.79
C GLY A 431 10.10 -15.40 -19.75
N ALA A 432 8.99 -15.24 -19.03
CA ALA A 432 8.81 -14.14 -18.07
C ALA A 432 9.90 -14.07 -16.99
N ILE A 433 10.39 -15.21 -16.49
CA ILE A 433 11.45 -15.25 -15.45
C ILE A 433 12.70 -14.50 -15.93
N GLY A 434 13.17 -14.75 -17.15
CA GLY A 434 14.34 -14.07 -17.71
C GLY A 434 14.13 -12.58 -17.96
N GLN A 435 12.92 -12.19 -18.39
CA GLN A 435 12.59 -10.76 -18.58
C GLN A 435 12.55 -10.01 -17.24
N LEU A 436 11.92 -10.58 -16.21
CA LEU A 436 11.81 -9.98 -14.88
C LEU A 436 13.15 -9.88 -14.15
N LEU A 437 14.09 -10.79 -14.42
CA LEU A 437 15.47 -10.73 -13.91
C LEU A 437 16.33 -9.67 -14.61
N GLY A 438 15.99 -9.30 -15.85
CA GLY A 438 16.67 -8.21 -16.58
C GLY A 438 16.39 -6.80 -16.04
N GLU A 439 15.40 -6.65 -15.14
CA GLU A 439 14.99 -5.38 -14.54
C GLU A 439 15.97 -4.91 -13.44
N SER A 440 17.05 -4.25 -13.86
CA SER A 440 17.95 -3.50 -12.96
C SER A 440 17.77 -1.99 -13.14
N PRO A 441 16.86 -1.32 -12.40
CA PRO A 441 16.70 0.13 -12.52
C PRO A 441 17.93 0.87 -12.01
N SER A 442 18.46 1.78 -12.84
CA SER A 442 19.60 2.65 -12.52
C SER A 442 19.32 3.70 -11.45
N ASP A 443 18.04 4.00 -11.21
CA ASP A 443 17.57 5.17 -10.47
C ASP A 443 16.76 4.73 -9.24
N GLU A 444 17.31 4.92 -8.04
CA GLU A 444 16.69 4.60 -6.73
C GLU A 444 15.56 5.58 -6.35
N ASP A 445 14.52 5.70 -7.19
CA ASP A 445 13.27 6.37 -6.83
C ASP A 445 12.22 5.37 -6.29
N ALA A 446 11.17 5.89 -5.65
CA ALA A 446 10.09 5.07 -5.10
C ALA A 446 9.30 4.27 -6.16
N VAL A 447 9.43 4.61 -7.45
CA VAL A 447 8.80 3.87 -8.56
C VAL A 447 9.67 2.69 -9.00
N ALA A 448 11.01 2.82 -9.04
CA ALA A 448 11.91 1.69 -9.23
C ALA A 448 11.74 0.65 -8.12
N LEU A 449 11.75 1.09 -6.87
CA LEU A 449 11.58 0.22 -5.71
C LEU A 449 10.24 -0.54 -5.77
N GLU A 450 9.16 0.10 -6.24
CA GLU A 450 7.89 -0.56 -6.47
C GLU A 450 7.95 -1.59 -7.61
N ILE A 451 8.58 -1.26 -8.74
CA ILE A 451 8.75 -2.19 -9.87
C ILE A 451 9.57 -3.42 -9.44
N GLN A 452 10.70 -3.23 -8.76
CA GLN A 452 11.53 -4.31 -8.23
C GLN A 452 10.76 -5.18 -7.23
N THR A 453 9.99 -4.55 -6.33
CA THR A 453 9.13 -5.27 -5.35
C THR A 453 8.10 -6.15 -6.08
N ASP A 454 7.40 -5.59 -7.07
CA ASP A 454 6.39 -6.32 -7.85
C ASP A 454 7.03 -7.42 -8.74
N CYS A 455 8.25 -7.22 -9.27
CA CYS A 455 9.02 -8.23 -10.00
C CYS A 455 9.49 -9.38 -9.10
N LEU A 456 9.99 -9.10 -7.88
CA LEU A 456 10.38 -10.15 -6.93
C LEU A 456 9.19 -10.98 -6.47
N PHE A 457 8.02 -10.36 -6.23
CA PHE A 457 6.79 -11.10 -5.95
C PHE A 457 6.42 -12.02 -7.11
N LEU A 458 6.49 -11.54 -8.36
CA LEU A 458 6.23 -12.36 -9.54
C LEU A 458 7.19 -13.54 -9.64
N LEU A 459 8.48 -13.32 -9.42
CA LEU A 459 9.50 -14.38 -9.43
C LEU A 459 9.26 -15.42 -8.33
N SER A 460 8.88 -14.97 -7.13
CA SER A 460 8.49 -15.83 -5.99
C SER A 460 7.34 -16.76 -6.39
N VAL A 461 6.19 -16.20 -6.78
CA VAL A 461 4.99 -16.98 -7.17
C VAL A 461 5.27 -17.90 -8.37
N LEU A 462 6.02 -17.44 -9.38
CA LEU A 462 6.34 -18.29 -10.53
C LEU A 462 7.22 -19.48 -10.14
N CYS A 463 8.19 -19.30 -9.25
CA CYS A 463 9.09 -20.37 -8.84
C CYS A 463 8.53 -21.28 -7.73
N GLU A 464 7.34 -21.01 -7.19
CA GLU A 464 6.77 -21.82 -6.13
C GLU A 464 6.51 -23.27 -6.59
N GLY A 465 6.85 -24.24 -5.74
CA GLY A 465 6.68 -25.68 -6.01
C GLY A 465 7.53 -26.31 -7.14
N ASP A 466 8.00 -25.54 -8.13
CA ASP A 466 8.57 -26.06 -9.38
C ASP A 466 10.12 -25.99 -9.40
N VAL A 467 10.77 -27.11 -9.67
CA VAL A 467 12.24 -27.22 -9.73
C VAL A 467 12.82 -26.61 -11.00
N HIS A 468 12.17 -26.78 -12.16
CA HIS A 468 12.64 -26.26 -13.44
C HIS A 468 12.55 -24.73 -13.47
N ARG A 469 11.49 -24.14 -12.90
CA ARG A 469 11.37 -22.68 -12.78
C ARG A 469 12.47 -22.09 -11.86
N LYS A 470 12.86 -22.81 -10.80
CA LYS A 470 14.02 -22.45 -9.96
C LYS A 470 15.38 -22.62 -10.67
N GLU A 471 15.52 -23.58 -11.58
CA GLU A 471 16.70 -23.68 -12.44
C GLU A 471 16.79 -22.51 -13.44
N LEU A 472 15.65 -22.05 -13.98
CA LEU A 472 15.57 -20.84 -14.82
C LEU A 472 15.88 -19.54 -14.04
N PHE A 473 15.53 -19.47 -12.76
CA PHE A 473 15.91 -18.36 -11.87
C PHE A 473 17.43 -18.25 -11.70
N GLY A 474 18.11 -19.40 -11.61
CA GLY A 474 19.54 -19.55 -11.87
C GLY A 474 20.48 -18.74 -10.97
N THR A 475 21.66 -18.43 -11.51
CA THR A 475 22.67 -17.57 -10.87
C THR A 475 22.24 -16.11 -10.83
N ASP A 476 21.60 -15.65 -11.90
CA ASP A 476 21.35 -14.24 -12.15
C ASP A 476 20.34 -13.69 -11.14
N GLY A 477 19.28 -14.46 -10.85
CA GLY A 477 18.35 -14.14 -9.76
C GLY A 477 18.99 -14.22 -8.37
N VAL A 478 19.96 -15.11 -8.16
CA VAL A 478 20.72 -15.16 -6.89
C VAL A 478 21.59 -13.91 -6.72
N GLU A 479 22.21 -13.39 -7.78
CA GLU A 479 23.00 -12.15 -7.72
C GLU A 479 22.11 -10.94 -7.40
N VAL A 480 20.93 -10.83 -8.02
CA VAL A 480 19.92 -9.80 -7.71
C VAL A 480 19.48 -9.86 -6.24
N LEU A 481 19.20 -11.04 -5.70
CA LEU A 481 18.82 -11.20 -4.29
C LEU A 481 19.98 -10.84 -3.34
N ILE A 482 21.23 -11.18 -3.68
CA ILE A 482 22.41 -10.78 -2.89
C ILE A 482 22.58 -9.26 -2.88
N GLN A 483 22.34 -8.59 -4.01
CA GLN A 483 22.38 -7.13 -4.11
C GLN A 483 21.36 -6.48 -3.16
N TYR A 484 20.11 -6.93 -3.18
CA TYR A 484 19.06 -6.38 -2.30
C TYR A 484 19.25 -6.74 -0.81
N LEU A 485 19.77 -7.92 -0.49
CA LEU A 485 20.15 -8.28 0.89
C LEU A 485 21.31 -7.43 1.45
N SER A 486 22.12 -6.84 0.56
CA SER A 486 23.30 -6.03 0.89
C SER A 486 23.00 -4.52 0.94
N LEU A 487 21.72 -4.12 0.87
CA LEU A 487 21.31 -2.72 1.01
C LEU A 487 21.67 -2.15 2.39
N ASP A 488 22.03 -0.86 2.43
CA ASP A 488 22.34 -0.16 3.69
C ASP A 488 21.12 -0.14 4.62
N ALA A 489 21.33 -0.49 5.88
CA ALA A 489 20.35 -0.42 6.96
C ALA A 489 19.70 0.97 7.09
N ALA A 490 20.43 2.04 6.75
CA ALA A 490 19.90 3.41 6.72
C ALA A 490 18.87 3.65 5.60
N LEU A 491 18.97 2.93 4.48
CA LEU A 491 17.99 3.04 3.39
C LEU A 491 16.66 2.37 3.75
N VAL A 492 16.68 1.31 4.56
CA VAL A 492 15.47 0.61 5.03
C VAL A 492 14.52 1.55 5.80
N SER A 493 15.07 2.49 6.58
CA SER A 493 14.30 3.49 7.34
C SER A 493 14.06 4.81 6.60
N SER A 494 14.51 4.96 5.34
CA SER A 494 14.36 6.18 4.53
C SER A 494 12.92 6.55 4.18
N GLY A 495 11.97 5.61 4.28
CA GLY A 495 10.59 5.79 3.84
C GLY A 495 10.35 5.69 2.33
N LEU A 496 11.39 5.50 1.51
CA LEU A 496 11.27 5.40 0.04
C LEU A 496 10.65 4.09 -0.46
N GLY A 497 10.64 3.02 0.36
CA GLY A 497 10.08 1.71 0.01
C GLY A 497 11.07 0.55 0.08
N HIS A 498 12.36 0.80 0.38
CA HIS A 498 13.40 -0.22 0.55
C HIS A 498 12.99 -1.36 1.52
N ASN A 499 12.22 -1.06 2.56
CA ASN A 499 11.69 -2.07 3.48
C ASN A 499 10.74 -3.08 2.81
N LYS A 500 9.96 -2.67 1.81
CA LYS A 500 9.09 -3.58 1.03
C LYS A 500 9.91 -4.44 0.08
N LEU A 501 10.85 -3.82 -0.64
CA LEU A 501 11.80 -4.52 -1.51
C LEU A 501 12.55 -5.62 -0.73
N LEU A 502 13.01 -5.29 0.48
CA LEU A 502 13.72 -6.20 1.36
C LEU A 502 12.86 -7.38 1.83
N LEU A 503 11.60 -7.13 2.19
CA LEU A 503 10.65 -8.20 2.55
C LEU A 503 10.36 -9.12 1.35
N SER A 504 10.14 -8.55 0.16
CA SER A 504 9.96 -9.33 -1.08
C SER A 504 11.24 -10.05 -1.52
N THR A 505 12.42 -9.57 -1.14
CA THR A 505 13.70 -10.26 -1.32
C THR A 505 13.75 -11.50 -0.43
N VAL A 506 13.35 -11.39 0.84
CA VAL A 506 13.32 -12.53 1.78
C VAL A 506 12.26 -13.57 1.39
N ASP A 507 11.11 -13.14 0.89
CA ASP A 507 10.07 -14.03 0.34
C ASP A 507 10.56 -14.77 -0.91
N CYS A 508 11.11 -14.05 -1.89
CA CYS A 508 11.70 -14.65 -3.08
C CYS A 508 12.90 -15.57 -2.74
N LEU A 509 13.61 -15.33 -1.63
CA LEU A 509 14.67 -16.23 -1.16
C LEU A 509 14.14 -17.56 -0.61
N SER A 510 13.08 -17.56 0.21
CA SER A 510 12.53 -18.80 0.77
C SER A 510 11.92 -19.69 -0.33
N VAL A 511 11.33 -19.07 -1.35
CA VAL A 511 10.69 -19.78 -2.46
C VAL A 511 11.69 -20.18 -3.56
N CYS A 512 12.44 -19.24 -4.14
CA CYS A 512 13.24 -19.49 -5.34
C CYS A 512 14.58 -20.19 -5.06
N VAL A 513 15.20 -19.95 -3.91
CA VAL A 513 16.63 -20.25 -3.69
C VAL A 513 16.86 -21.50 -2.84
N ILE A 514 17.24 -22.60 -3.50
CA ILE A 514 17.71 -23.85 -2.86
C ILE A 514 19.12 -23.68 -2.21
N VAL A 515 19.72 -22.49 -2.33
CA VAL A 515 21.12 -22.21 -2.01
C VAL A 515 21.30 -21.51 -0.66
N TRP A 516 21.34 -22.32 0.39
CA TRP A 516 21.91 -22.09 1.73
C TRP A 516 23.05 -21.05 1.83
N CYS A 517 23.96 -20.97 0.83
CA CYS A 517 25.02 -19.95 0.81
C CYS A 517 24.47 -18.52 0.89
N VAL A 518 23.35 -18.24 0.21
CA VAL A 518 22.80 -16.87 0.09
C VAL A 518 22.23 -16.41 1.42
N CYS A 519 21.51 -17.28 2.13
CA CYS A 519 20.97 -16.97 3.45
C CYS A 519 22.07 -16.80 4.51
N LEU A 520 23.16 -17.58 4.44
CA LEU A 520 24.32 -17.42 5.34
C LEU A 520 25.17 -16.18 5.02
N CYS A 521 25.44 -15.90 3.74
CA CYS A 521 26.12 -14.67 3.31
C CYS A 521 25.28 -13.42 3.63
N GLY A 522 23.96 -13.51 3.49
CA GLY A 522 23.01 -12.52 3.96
C GLY A 522 23.10 -12.33 5.48
N ALA A 523 22.95 -13.40 6.27
CA ALA A 523 23.05 -13.32 7.74
C ALA A 523 24.41 -12.78 8.23
N GLN A 524 25.49 -12.92 7.45
CA GLN A 524 26.80 -12.32 7.73
C GLN A 524 26.87 -10.81 7.43
N ARG A 525 26.07 -10.28 6.50
CA ARG A 525 26.15 -8.90 5.99
C ARG A 525 24.96 -8.00 6.36
N SER A 526 23.80 -8.59 6.62
CA SER A 526 22.53 -7.87 6.80
C SER A 526 22.37 -7.27 8.21
N PRO A 527 21.64 -6.15 8.36
CA PRO A 527 21.33 -5.55 9.67
C PRO A 527 20.47 -6.45 10.57
N ARG A 528 20.53 -6.20 11.90
CA ARG A 528 19.93 -7.05 12.95
C ARG A 528 18.47 -7.44 12.69
N HIS A 529 17.63 -6.50 12.23
CA HIS A 529 16.20 -6.76 11.99
C HIS A 529 15.94 -7.77 10.85
N MET A 530 16.91 -8.02 9.97
CA MET A 530 16.84 -9.06 8.94
C MET A 530 17.31 -10.43 9.42
N LEU A 531 18.09 -10.49 10.51
CA LEU A 531 18.62 -11.76 11.00
C LEU A 531 17.50 -12.72 11.42
N THR A 532 16.39 -12.21 11.98
CA THR A 532 15.27 -13.07 12.41
C THR A 532 14.59 -13.75 11.21
N PRO A 533 14.13 -13.02 10.16
CA PRO A 533 13.63 -13.68 8.95
C PRO A 533 14.66 -14.62 8.30
N LEU A 534 15.92 -14.21 8.15
CA LEU A 534 16.95 -15.03 7.50
C LEU A 534 17.25 -16.33 8.26
N VAL A 535 17.30 -16.29 9.60
CA VAL A 535 17.50 -17.49 10.43
C VAL A 535 16.25 -18.36 10.48
N SER A 536 15.03 -17.79 10.39
CA SER A 536 13.80 -18.58 10.19
C SER A 536 13.81 -19.34 8.85
N VAL A 537 14.14 -18.68 7.74
CA VAL A 537 14.26 -19.34 6.42
C VAL A 537 15.36 -20.41 6.43
N LEU A 538 16.50 -20.17 7.10
CA LEU A 538 17.53 -21.19 7.30
C LEU A 538 17.01 -22.42 8.08
N LEU A 539 16.16 -22.22 9.08
CA LEU A 539 15.54 -23.31 9.85
C LEU A 539 14.58 -24.13 8.98
N GLU A 540 13.72 -23.49 8.19
CA GLU A 540 12.82 -24.18 7.25
C GLU A 540 13.59 -25.01 6.22
N LEU A 541 14.67 -24.44 5.65
CA LEU A 541 15.56 -25.17 4.74
C LEU A 541 16.22 -26.40 5.40
N CYS A 542 16.44 -26.39 6.72
CA CYS A 542 17.00 -27.52 7.47
C CYS A 542 16.04 -28.70 7.64
N GLU A 543 14.79 -28.63 7.19
CA GLU A 543 13.91 -29.82 7.10
C GLU A 543 14.39 -30.83 6.06
N SER A 544 15.21 -30.42 5.08
CA SER A 544 15.79 -31.34 4.08
C SER A 544 17.12 -31.95 4.55
N PRO A 545 17.27 -33.29 4.61
CA PRO A 545 18.54 -33.94 4.97
C PRO A 545 19.72 -33.56 4.05
N GLN A 546 19.42 -33.24 2.79
CA GLN A 546 20.44 -32.76 1.84
C GLN A 546 20.91 -31.35 2.17
N ALA A 547 20.04 -30.49 2.71
CA ALA A 547 20.41 -29.14 3.14
C ALA A 547 21.38 -29.18 4.31
N ILE A 548 21.12 -30.03 5.33
CA ILE A 548 22.02 -30.24 6.49
C ILE A 548 23.44 -30.60 6.02
N THR A 549 23.55 -31.55 5.08
CA THR A 549 24.84 -32.00 4.52
C THR A 549 25.58 -30.89 3.76
N ARG A 550 24.85 -29.96 3.13
CA ARG A 550 25.41 -28.81 2.42
C ARG A 550 25.79 -27.68 3.38
N LEU A 551 24.98 -27.42 4.41
CA LEU A 551 25.22 -26.42 5.46
C LEU A 551 26.55 -26.70 6.19
N LEU A 552 26.81 -27.98 6.53
CA LEU A 552 28.07 -28.42 7.14
C LEU A 552 29.30 -28.32 6.22
N ARG A 553 29.09 -28.09 4.92
CA ARG A 553 30.16 -27.85 3.93
C ARG A 553 30.33 -26.36 3.57
N TRP A 554 29.56 -25.46 4.19
CA TRP A 554 29.69 -24.03 3.95
C TRP A 554 30.93 -23.45 4.62
N SER A 555 31.62 -22.59 3.88
CA SER A 555 32.75 -21.78 4.32
C SER A 555 32.45 -20.31 3.96
N GLY A 556 32.29 -19.48 4.98
CA GLY A 556 32.12 -18.03 4.85
C GLY A 556 33.44 -17.28 4.73
N GLU A 557 33.39 -15.96 4.94
CA GLU A 557 34.60 -15.14 4.95
C GLU A 557 35.56 -15.62 6.07
N ARG A 558 36.85 -15.78 5.74
CA ARG A 558 37.90 -16.37 6.61
C ARG A 558 37.69 -17.87 6.94
N ASP A 559 37.07 -18.62 6.03
CA ASP A 559 36.80 -20.06 6.16
C ASP A 559 35.94 -20.44 7.38
N ALA A 560 35.15 -19.49 7.89
CA ALA A 560 34.23 -19.73 9.00
C ALA A 560 33.12 -20.72 8.59
N SER A 561 32.95 -21.80 9.35
CA SER A 561 31.89 -22.78 9.11
C SER A 561 30.51 -22.25 9.55
N ALA A 562 29.43 -22.78 8.98
CA ALA A 562 28.06 -22.36 9.34
C ALA A 562 27.75 -22.49 10.84
N PRO A 563 28.17 -23.57 11.55
CA PRO A 563 28.05 -23.65 13.01
C PRO A 563 28.76 -22.50 13.75
N GLN A 564 29.94 -22.05 13.31
CA GLN A 564 30.65 -20.93 13.93
C GLN A 564 29.90 -19.61 13.73
N LEU A 565 29.32 -19.37 12.54
CA LEU A 565 28.50 -18.19 12.30
C LEU A 565 27.26 -18.18 13.21
N LEU A 566 26.56 -19.31 13.34
CA LEU A 566 25.40 -19.44 14.22
C LEU A 566 25.75 -19.22 15.71
N LEU A 567 26.89 -19.73 16.17
CA LEU A 567 27.40 -19.51 17.53
C LEU A 567 27.85 -18.06 17.76
N HIS A 568 28.34 -17.36 16.73
CA HIS A 568 28.65 -15.95 16.80
C HIS A 568 27.37 -15.08 16.86
N ILE A 569 26.35 -15.40 16.04
CA ILE A 569 25.04 -14.73 16.08
C ILE A 569 24.38 -14.92 17.46
N TRP A 570 24.46 -16.13 18.04
CA TRP A 570 23.97 -16.41 19.39
C TRP A 570 24.62 -15.49 20.44
N ARG A 571 25.96 -15.44 20.47
CA ARG A 571 26.71 -14.60 21.43
C ARG A 571 26.32 -13.13 21.32
N ARG A 572 26.17 -12.63 20.09
CA ARG A 572 25.73 -11.25 19.80
C ARG A 572 24.31 -10.97 20.29
N GLU A 573 23.40 -11.92 20.17
CA GLU A 573 22.02 -11.78 20.65
C GLU A 573 21.94 -11.84 22.20
N GLU A 574 22.78 -12.66 22.85
CA GLU A 574 22.90 -12.68 24.32
C GLU A 574 23.47 -11.37 24.89
N GLU A 575 24.51 -10.81 24.26
CA GLU A 575 25.07 -9.50 24.62
C GLU A 575 24.01 -8.39 24.51
N GLN A 576 23.22 -8.40 23.43
CA GLN A 576 22.19 -7.39 23.16
C GLN A 576 20.95 -7.54 24.04
N THR A 577 20.57 -8.77 24.42
CA THR A 577 19.48 -9.02 25.37
C THR A 577 19.92 -8.94 26.83
N GLY A 578 21.20 -8.66 27.09
CA GLY A 578 21.77 -8.42 28.43
C GLY A 578 21.91 -9.68 29.28
N VAL A 579 22.11 -10.85 28.67
CA VAL A 579 22.33 -12.11 29.41
C VAL A 579 23.70 -12.07 30.07
N SER A 580 23.77 -12.42 31.35
CA SER A 580 25.03 -12.41 32.12
C SER A 580 25.95 -13.57 31.74
N ARG A 581 27.18 -13.24 31.36
CA ARG A 581 28.26 -14.17 30.98
C ARG A 581 29.57 -13.73 31.64
N ASP A 582 30.51 -14.66 31.80
CA ASP A 582 31.88 -14.32 32.20
C ASP A 582 32.75 -13.93 30.96
N PRO A 583 34.01 -13.50 31.13
CA PRO A 583 34.89 -13.15 30.02
C PRO A 583 35.23 -14.28 29.03
N HIS A 584 34.83 -15.52 29.33
CA HIS A 584 35.02 -16.70 28.50
C HIS A 584 33.69 -17.29 27.98
N GLY A 585 32.56 -16.59 28.16
CA GLY A 585 31.23 -17.00 27.71
C GLY A 585 30.53 -18.01 28.63
N MET A 586 31.03 -18.23 29.85
CA MET A 586 30.47 -19.20 30.79
C MET A 586 29.21 -18.71 31.51
N ILE A 587 28.46 -19.67 32.06
CA ILE A 587 27.34 -19.40 32.97
C ILE A 587 27.87 -18.85 34.30
N THR A 588 27.50 -17.60 34.63
CA THR A 588 27.83 -16.95 35.92
C THR A 588 26.79 -17.30 36.99
N ASP A 589 25.52 -17.01 36.73
CA ASP A 589 24.39 -17.36 37.60
C ASP A 589 23.75 -18.70 37.19
N VAL A 590 23.91 -19.69 38.06
CA VAL A 590 23.37 -21.05 37.92
C VAL A 590 21.84 -21.07 38.08
N LYS A 591 21.26 -20.10 38.81
CA LYS A 591 19.81 -19.97 39.00
C LYS A 591 19.13 -19.28 37.81
N ARG A 592 19.87 -18.46 37.07
CA ARG A 592 19.38 -17.66 35.94
C ARG A 592 20.30 -17.77 34.71
N PRO A 593 20.52 -18.97 34.15
CA PRO A 593 21.60 -19.24 33.19
C PRO A 593 21.43 -18.59 31.82
N ILE A 594 20.21 -18.18 31.43
CA ILE A 594 19.89 -17.58 30.12
C ILE A 594 18.86 -16.43 30.19
N VAL A 595 18.57 -15.93 31.40
CA VAL A 595 17.57 -14.87 31.60
C VAL A 595 18.08 -13.57 30.98
N SER A 596 17.22 -12.91 30.21
CA SER A 596 17.52 -11.66 29.52
C SER A 596 17.03 -10.47 30.34
N ARG A 597 17.71 -9.33 30.22
CA ARG A 597 17.41 -8.14 31.02
C ARG A 597 15.97 -7.64 30.85
N HIS A 598 15.44 -7.65 29.63
CA HIS A 598 14.05 -7.29 29.35
C HIS A 598 13.03 -8.25 29.97
N GLN A 599 13.42 -9.53 30.10
CA GLN A 599 12.60 -10.51 30.80
C GLN A 599 12.50 -10.12 32.28
N ASP A 600 13.65 -9.95 32.95
CA ASP A 600 13.73 -9.55 34.37
C ASP A 600 13.02 -8.22 34.69
N GLU A 601 13.16 -7.21 33.82
CA GLU A 601 12.44 -5.94 33.97
C GLU A 601 10.92 -6.18 33.88
N SER A 602 10.44 -7.00 32.94
CA SER A 602 9.00 -7.31 32.80
C SER A 602 8.43 -8.24 33.88
N SER A 603 9.22 -9.15 34.44
CA SER A 603 8.83 -10.00 35.58
C SER A 603 8.65 -9.20 36.88
N SER A 604 9.16 -7.96 36.94
CA SER A 604 9.04 -7.07 38.11
C SER A 604 7.80 -6.17 38.08
N SER A 605 7.22 -5.95 36.89
CA SER A 605 5.96 -5.25 36.72
C SER A 605 4.80 -6.25 36.76
N SER A 606 3.93 -6.14 37.77
CA SER A 606 2.73 -6.96 37.90
C SER A 606 1.76 -6.72 36.73
N SER A 607 1.84 -7.56 35.70
CA SER A 607 0.90 -7.60 34.57
C SER A 607 -0.34 -8.42 34.90
N SER A 608 -1.40 -8.24 34.11
CA SER A 608 -2.70 -8.83 34.36
C SER A 608 -2.76 -10.33 34.01
N SER A 609 -3.69 -11.07 34.62
CA SER A 609 -3.86 -12.54 34.51
C SER A 609 -4.30 -13.06 33.13
N HIS A 610 -4.12 -12.28 32.07
CA HIS A 610 -4.38 -12.60 30.68
C HIS A 610 -3.15 -12.43 29.76
N ASP A 611 -2.03 -11.93 30.28
CA ASP A 611 -0.79 -11.75 29.53
C ASP A 611 0.03 -13.05 29.47
N VAL A 612 0.79 -13.25 28.39
CA VAL A 612 1.68 -14.39 28.20
C VAL A 612 2.94 -14.23 29.08
N SER A 613 3.37 -15.31 29.75
CA SER A 613 4.59 -15.37 30.57
C SER A 613 5.79 -14.71 29.87
N ALA A 614 6.58 -13.96 30.63
CA ALA A 614 7.73 -13.22 30.09
C ALA A 614 8.78 -14.16 29.46
N ALA A 615 8.97 -15.35 30.03
CA ALA A 615 9.82 -16.40 29.47
C ALA A 615 9.34 -16.89 28.10
N VAL A 616 8.02 -17.06 27.91
CA VAL A 616 7.41 -17.52 26.65
C VAL A 616 7.44 -16.40 25.60
N ARG A 617 7.17 -15.16 26.00
CA ARG A 617 7.27 -13.99 25.10
C ARG A 617 8.69 -13.78 24.61
N ASP A 618 9.72 -13.86 25.47
CA ASP A 618 11.12 -13.77 25.06
C ASP A 618 11.52 -14.83 24.00
N VAL A 619 10.98 -16.05 24.07
CA VAL A 619 11.22 -17.10 23.06
C VAL A 619 10.72 -16.68 21.66
N SER A 620 9.64 -15.88 21.59
CA SER A 620 9.12 -15.36 20.32
C SER A 620 9.80 -14.07 19.82
N GLU A 621 10.48 -13.34 20.71
CA GLU A 621 11.06 -12.01 20.44
C GLU A 621 12.56 -12.07 20.03
N ASN A 622 13.23 -13.23 20.10
CA ASN A 622 14.67 -13.35 19.82
C ASN A 622 15.08 -14.57 18.96
N LEU A 623 16.33 -14.55 18.49
CA LEU A 623 16.90 -15.55 17.58
C LEU A 623 17.20 -16.92 18.21
N ARG A 624 17.24 -17.01 19.54
CA ARG A 624 17.84 -18.15 20.26
C ARG A 624 17.07 -19.45 20.00
N ALA A 625 15.73 -19.37 19.96
CA ALA A 625 14.89 -20.52 19.65
C ALA A 625 15.18 -21.11 18.26
N ASN A 626 15.29 -20.26 17.23
CA ASN A 626 15.57 -20.70 15.87
C ASN A 626 16.97 -21.32 15.75
N ILE A 627 17.99 -20.70 16.36
CA ILE A 627 19.36 -21.23 16.37
C ILE A 627 19.41 -22.58 17.09
N TYR A 628 18.73 -22.74 18.23
CA TYR A 628 18.60 -24.01 18.93
C TYR A 628 18.00 -25.10 18.03
N CYS A 629 16.88 -24.80 17.36
CA CYS A 629 16.24 -25.73 16.44
C CYS A 629 17.14 -26.13 15.26
N ILE A 630 17.94 -25.20 14.71
CA ILE A 630 18.95 -25.52 13.67
C ILE A 630 20.00 -26.48 14.22
N PHE A 631 20.50 -26.27 15.45
CA PHE A 631 21.44 -27.20 16.07
C PHE A 631 20.82 -28.58 16.39
N CYS A 632 19.52 -28.65 16.70
CA CYS A 632 18.80 -29.93 16.81
C CYS A 632 18.76 -30.70 15.48
N LYS A 633 18.71 -30.02 14.32
CA LYS A 633 18.79 -30.64 12.99
C LYS A 633 20.23 -31.02 12.61
N LEU A 634 21.21 -30.18 12.92
CA LEU A 634 22.63 -30.43 12.64
C LEU A 634 23.25 -31.54 13.50
N GLY A 635 22.80 -31.65 14.75
CA GLY A 635 23.45 -32.41 15.81
C GLY A 635 24.49 -31.58 16.57
N PHE A 636 24.68 -31.91 17.85
CA PHE A 636 25.62 -31.25 18.76
C PHE A 636 27.02 -31.90 18.78
N GLU A 637 27.20 -33.01 18.05
CA GLU A 637 28.45 -33.77 18.01
C GLU A 637 29.15 -33.68 16.65
N ARG A 638 30.48 -33.83 16.63
CA ARG A 638 31.32 -33.94 15.41
C ARG A 638 31.33 -32.69 14.50
N LEU A 639 31.01 -31.52 15.04
CA LEU A 639 31.16 -30.24 14.36
C LEU A 639 32.64 -29.88 14.22
N SER A 640 33.14 -29.70 13.00
CA SER A 640 34.54 -29.39 12.71
C SER A 640 34.87 -27.89 12.81
N GLY A 641 36.07 -27.56 13.29
CA GLY A 641 36.62 -26.19 13.25
C GLY A 641 36.25 -25.30 14.45
N LEU A 642 35.38 -25.74 15.35
CA LEU A 642 34.94 -24.97 16.52
C LEU A 642 36.09 -24.65 17.49
N SER A 643 36.14 -23.41 17.98
CA SER A 643 37.05 -22.96 19.04
C SER A 643 36.60 -23.44 20.43
N ALA A 644 37.42 -23.22 21.47
CA ALA A 644 37.01 -23.55 22.85
C ALA A 644 35.79 -22.70 23.31
N GLU A 645 35.75 -21.44 22.93
CA GLU A 645 34.63 -20.51 23.20
C GLU A 645 33.34 -20.95 22.46
N ASP A 646 33.48 -21.48 21.23
CA ASP A 646 32.36 -22.05 20.48
C ASP A 646 31.80 -23.29 21.18
N HIS A 647 32.62 -24.17 21.76
CA HIS A 647 32.16 -25.32 22.54
C HIS A 647 31.52 -24.89 23.89
N VAL A 648 32.05 -23.85 24.53
CA VAL A 648 31.42 -23.24 25.72
C VAL A 648 30.01 -22.73 25.38
N THR A 649 29.86 -22.02 24.26
CA THR A 649 28.56 -21.54 23.75
C THR A 649 27.64 -22.70 23.37
N LEU A 650 28.14 -23.70 22.65
CA LEU A 650 27.38 -24.86 22.20
C LEU A 650 26.82 -25.68 23.37
N SER A 651 27.53 -25.76 24.50
CA SER A 651 27.02 -26.45 25.71
C SER A 651 25.80 -25.74 26.33
N ILE A 652 25.69 -24.41 26.17
CA ILE A 652 24.50 -23.63 26.56
C ILE A 652 23.36 -23.91 25.59
N ILE A 653 23.62 -23.87 24.27
CA ILE A 653 22.59 -24.12 23.25
C ILE A 653 22.02 -25.53 23.40
N HIS A 654 22.86 -26.55 23.62
CA HIS A 654 22.42 -27.93 23.83
C HIS A 654 21.43 -28.09 24.99
N ARG A 655 21.47 -27.19 25.98
CA ARG A 655 20.57 -27.16 27.15
C ARG A 655 19.58 -25.99 27.15
N TYR A 656 19.44 -25.27 26.03
CA TYR A 656 18.60 -24.08 25.93
C TYR A 656 17.14 -24.34 26.34
N LEU A 657 16.52 -25.41 25.81
CA LEU A 657 15.13 -25.74 26.13
C LEU A 657 14.97 -26.11 27.61
N ASP A 658 15.88 -26.92 28.16
CA ASP A 658 15.87 -27.29 29.59
C ASP A 658 15.98 -26.05 30.49
N PHE A 659 16.85 -25.10 30.11
CA PHE A 659 16.99 -23.82 30.79
C PHE A 659 15.75 -22.93 30.63
N LYS A 660 15.12 -22.87 29.44
CA LYS A 660 13.90 -22.07 29.25
C LYS A 660 12.71 -22.63 30.03
N VAL A 661 12.51 -23.95 30.02
CA VAL A 661 11.51 -24.62 30.85
C VAL A 661 11.75 -24.33 32.33
N SER A 662 13.00 -24.39 32.79
CA SER A 662 13.37 -24.02 34.18
C SER A 662 13.01 -22.57 34.51
N VAL A 663 13.25 -21.63 33.58
CA VAL A 663 12.92 -20.22 33.77
C VAL A 663 11.40 -19.98 33.78
N CYS A 664 10.61 -20.63 32.92
CA CYS A 664 9.15 -20.60 32.98
C CYS A 664 8.63 -21.13 34.34
N LEU A 665 9.22 -22.22 34.85
CA LEU A 665 8.87 -22.77 36.15
C LEU A 665 9.20 -21.81 37.31
N CYS A 666 10.32 -21.09 37.23
CA CYS A 666 10.65 -20.03 38.19
C CYS A 666 9.59 -18.91 38.20
N GLU A 667 9.10 -18.48 37.03
CA GLU A 667 8.02 -17.47 36.94
C GLU A 667 6.73 -17.98 37.60
N VAL A 668 6.28 -19.19 37.28
CA VAL A 668 5.08 -19.82 37.88
C VAL A 668 5.22 -19.97 39.40
N VAL A 669 6.39 -20.40 39.89
CA VAL A 669 6.64 -20.54 41.34
C VAL A 669 6.62 -19.18 42.04
N GLN A 670 7.20 -18.14 41.43
CA GLN A 670 7.21 -16.79 41.96
C GLN A 670 5.79 -16.18 42.01
N GLU A 671 4.99 -16.41 40.97
CA GLU A 671 3.57 -16.02 40.90
C GLU A 671 2.75 -16.68 42.01
N LEU A 672 2.81 -18.02 42.12
CA LEU A 672 2.12 -18.81 43.15
C LEU A 672 2.46 -18.37 44.58
N TRP A 673 3.73 -18.04 44.86
CA TRP A 673 4.15 -17.50 46.16
C TRP A 673 3.69 -16.05 46.39
N SER A 674 3.51 -15.25 45.33
CA SER A 674 3.06 -13.86 45.42
C SER A 674 1.54 -13.74 45.65
N GLU A 675 0.72 -14.64 45.09
CA GLU A 675 -0.74 -14.62 45.22
C GLU A 675 -1.26 -15.09 46.61
N ALA A 676 -0.37 -15.39 47.54
CA ALA A 676 -0.68 -15.96 48.85
C ALA A 676 -1.52 -17.25 48.78
N ALA A 677 -1.43 -17.99 47.67
CA ALA A 677 -1.99 -19.33 47.55
C ALA A 677 -1.35 -20.22 48.62
N ALA A 678 -2.17 -20.90 49.42
CA ALA A 678 -1.70 -21.83 50.44
C ALA A 678 -1.20 -23.13 49.80
N VAL A 679 -0.02 -23.06 49.17
CA VAL A 679 0.69 -24.21 48.60
C VAL A 679 0.86 -25.27 49.68
N VAL A 680 0.37 -26.49 49.43
CA VAL A 680 0.46 -27.58 50.40
C VAL A 680 1.94 -27.91 50.64
N PRO A 681 2.38 -28.23 51.87
CA PRO A 681 3.81 -28.51 52.13
C PRO A 681 4.44 -29.61 51.24
N SER A 682 3.61 -30.54 50.73
CA SER A 682 4.02 -31.53 49.73
C SER A 682 4.37 -30.89 48.38
N ASP A 683 3.57 -29.93 47.93
CA ASP A 683 3.75 -29.22 46.67
C ASP A 683 4.93 -28.23 46.78
N GLU A 684 5.07 -27.55 47.93
CA GLU A 684 6.22 -26.69 48.20
C GLU A 684 7.55 -27.49 48.17
N ALA A 685 7.56 -28.70 48.73
CA ALA A 685 8.70 -29.60 48.66
C ALA A 685 8.97 -30.07 47.21
N ALA A 686 7.92 -30.39 46.44
CA ALA A 686 8.06 -30.76 45.03
C ALA A 686 8.62 -29.61 44.17
N LEU A 687 8.09 -28.39 44.31
CA LEU A 687 8.58 -27.21 43.59
C LEU A 687 10.03 -26.89 43.95
N LYS A 688 10.42 -26.99 45.23
CA LYS A 688 11.83 -26.84 45.64
C LYS A 688 12.72 -27.94 45.05
N SER A 689 12.25 -29.18 44.97
CA SER A 689 12.98 -30.27 44.33
C SER A 689 13.18 -30.02 42.83
N VAL A 690 12.19 -29.46 42.13
CA VAL A 690 12.29 -29.11 40.70
C VAL A 690 13.33 -27.99 40.49
N LEU A 691 13.28 -26.92 41.29
CA LEU A 691 14.28 -25.85 41.25
C LEU A 691 15.71 -26.36 41.52
N GLN A 692 15.87 -27.29 42.48
CA GLN A 692 17.18 -27.91 42.75
C GLN A 692 17.70 -28.76 41.57
N VAL A 693 16.83 -29.45 40.83
CA VAL A 693 17.21 -30.18 39.61
C VAL A 693 17.65 -29.21 38.51
N SER A 694 16.95 -28.09 38.32
CA SER A 694 17.34 -27.03 37.39
C SER A 694 18.69 -26.40 37.75
N GLU A 695 18.93 -26.07 39.02
CA GLU A 695 20.22 -25.56 39.50
C GLU A 695 21.35 -26.59 39.30
N ALA A 696 21.12 -27.85 39.63
CA ALA A 696 22.10 -28.92 39.42
C ALA A 696 22.45 -29.14 37.94
N MET A 697 21.49 -28.94 37.02
CA MET A 697 21.75 -29.02 35.59
C MET A 697 22.63 -27.87 35.10
N ALA A 698 22.33 -26.63 35.50
CA ALA A 698 23.15 -25.47 35.15
C ALA A 698 24.57 -25.57 35.75
N GLU A 699 24.71 -26.13 36.96
CA GLU A 699 26.02 -26.44 37.56
C GLU A 699 26.78 -27.49 36.75
N SER A 700 26.10 -28.54 36.26
CA SER A 700 26.71 -29.56 35.40
C SER A 700 27.22 -28.98 34.07
N VAL A 701 26.48 -28.05 33.46
CA VAL A 701 26.94 -27.33 32.26
C VAL A 701 28.14 -26.42 32.58
N ARG A 702 28.12 -25.70 33.71
CA ARG A 702 29.25 -24.88 34.16
C ARG A 702 30.51 -25.71 34.40
N SER A 703 30.38 -26.89 35.00
CA SER A 703 31.49 -27.83 35.19
C SER A 703 32.06 -28.34 33.86
N LEU A 704 31.19 -28.66 32.88
CA LEU A 704 31.62 -29.01 31.53
C LEU A 704 32.39 -27.86 30.84
N GLN A 705 31.90 -26.63 30.95
CA GLN A 705 32.57 -25.43 30.43
C GLN A 705 33.96 -25.23 31.06
N GLN A 706 34.12 -25.48 32.37
CA GLN A 706 35.41 -25.43 33.05
C GLN A 706 36.38 -26.49 32.50
N SER A 707 35.89 -27.71 32.23
CA SER A 707 36.70 -28.79 31.63
C SER A 707 37.20 -28.40 30.23
N ILE A 708 36.32 -27.84 29.38
CA ILE A 708 36.65 -27.41 28.01
C ILE A 708 37.78 -26.37 28.02
N LEU A 709 37.70 -25.36 28.89
CA LEU A 709 38.72 -24.32 29.01
C LEU A 709 40.02 -24.86 29.64
N GLY A 710 39.92 -25.73 30.65
CA GLY A 710 41.08 -26.38 31.28
C GLY A 710 41.86 -27.28 30.31
N GLU A 711 41.18 -28.07 29.49
CA GLU A 711 41.79 -28.86 28.42
C GLU A 711 42.50 -27.96 27.39
N ARG A 712 41.88 -26.84 27.01
CA ARG A 712 42.48 -25.88 26.08
C ARG A 712 43.76 -25.27 26.67
N GLN A 713 43.72 -24.81 27.91
CA GLN A 713 44.88 -24.24 28.60
C GLN A 713 46.02 -25.26 28.72
N GLN A 714 45.69 -26.52 29.03
CA GLN A 714 46.68 -27.61 29.10
C GLN A 714 47.29 -27.93 27.72
N GLN A 715 46.51 -27.87 26.64
CA GLN A 715 47.03 -28.03 25.27
C GLN A 715 47.95 -26.88 24.87
N GLU A 716 47.64 -25.64 25.26
CA GLU A 716 48.50 -24.47 25.01
C GLU A 716 49.82 -24.56 25.78
N LEU A 717 49.76 -24.91 27.07
CA LEU A 717 50.95 -25.15 27.89
C LEU A 717 51.83 -26.28 27.31
N GLN A 718 51.23 -27.35 26.80
CA GLN A 718 51.98 -28.42 26.11
C GLN A 718 52.62 -27.95 24.80
N LYS A 719 51.94 -27.11 24.01
CA LYS A 719 52.51 -26.53 22.77
C LYS A 719 53.67 -25.58 23.09
N GLU A 720 53.52 -24.74 24.11
CA GLU A 720 54.56 -23.85 24.63
C GLU A 720 55.78 -24.64 25.13
N GLN A 721 55.57 -25.71 25.92
CA GLN A 721 56.65 -26.59 26.37
C GLN A 721 57.38 -27.28 25.21
N ARG A 722 56.64 -27.73 24.17
CA ARG A 722 57.25 -28.30 22.94
C ARG A 722 58.09 -27.25 22.23
N LEU A 723 57.57 -26.04 22.01
CA LEU A 723 58.29 -24.93 21.40
C LEU A 723 59.57 -24.57 22.19
N TYR A 724 59.50 -24.47 23.51
CA TYR A 724 60.68 -24.26 24.34
C TYR A 724 61.69 -25.41 24.26
N SER A 725 61.22 -26.66 24.17
CA SER A 725 62.11 -27.82 24.00
C SER A 725 62.82 -27.80 22.64
N GLU A 726 62.13 -27.38 21.59
CA GLU A 726 62.66 -27.23 20.24
C GLU A 726 63.68 -26.09 20.18
N ILE A 727 63.38 -24.92 20.75
CA ILE A 727 64.33 -23.80 20.88
C ILE A 727 65.59 -24.23 21.66
N ARG A 728 65.45 -24.95 22.78
CA ARG A 728 66.60 -25.48 23.54
C ARG A 728 67.41 -26.49 22.73
N PHE A 729 66.74 -27.36 21.97
CA PHE A 729 67.40 -28.31 21.08
C PHE A 729 68.18 -27.59 19.98
N THR A 730 67.58 -26.60 19.32
CA THR A 730 68.24 -25.75 18.32
C THR A 730 69.44 -25.00 18.91
N HIS A 731 69.32 -24.46 20.13
CA HIS A 731 70.43 -23.82 20.82
C HIS A 731 71.58 -24.79 21.08
N LYS A 732 71.28 -25.98 21.60
CA LYS A 732 72.27 -27.03 21.86
C LYS A 732 72.95 -27.52 20.57
N GLN A 733 72.22 -27.63 19.46
CA GLN A 733 72.81 -27.93 18.15
C GLN A 733 73.74 -26.80 17.67
N ARG A 734 73.39 -25.53 17.91
CA ARG A 734 74.27 -24.38 17.61
C ARG A 734 75.54 -24.38 18.46
N GLU A 735 75.45 -24.71 19.75
CA GLU A 735 76.63 -24.87 20.63
C GLU A 735 77.54 -26.01 20.15
N ILE A 736 76.99 -27.18 19.86
CA ILE A 736 77.75 -28.32 19.33
C ILE A 736 78.41 -27.96 17.99
N ALA A 737 77.71 -27.24 17.11
CA ALA A 737 78.27 -26.75 15.86
C ALA A 737 79.39 -25.71 16.09
N ALA A 738 79.24 -24.81 17.07
CA ALA A 738 80.26 -23.82 17.43
C ALA A 738 81.51 -24.46 18.05
N ASP A 739 81.36 -25.49 18.88
CA ASP A 739 82.50 -26.22 19.46
C ASP A 739 83.16 -27.18 18.45
N ALA A 740 82.38 -27.79 17.56
CA ALA A 740 82.92 -28.50 16.40
C ALA A 740 83.70 -27.55 15.47
N TRP A 741 83.22 -26.31 15.28
CA TRP A 741 83.93 -25.26 14.55
C TRP A 741 85.22 -24.83 15.25
N LYS A 742 85.20 -24.55 16.57
CA LYS A 742 86.43 -24.28 17.36
C LYS A 742 87.44 -25.43 17.26
N SER A 743 86.97 -26.68 17.37
CA SER A 743 87.79 -27.89 17.22
C SER A 743 88.36 -28.07 15.81
N TYR A 744 87.62 -27.67 14.78
CA TYR A 744 88.08 -27.65 13.40
C TYR A 744 89.16 -26.57 13.22
N VAL A 745 88.88 -25.32 13.64
CA VAL A 745 89.83 -24.20 13.61
C VAL A 745 91.13 -24.58 14.32
N ALA A 746 91.07 -25.10 15.55
CA ALA A 746 92.24 -25.52 16.32
C ALA A 746 93.06 -26.63 15.64
N ARG A 747 92.41 -27.55 14.91
CA ARG A 747 93.10 -28.57 14.09
C ARG A 747 93.73 -28.01 12.82
N THR A 748 93.20 -26.92 12.28
CA THR A 748 93.77 -26.22 11.11
C THR A 748 94.79 -25.13 11.47
N SER A 749 94.83 -24.66 12.72
CA SER A 749 95.70 -23.55 13.16
C SER A 749 96.95 -23.97 13.94
N ASN A 750 97.02 -25.20 14.47
CA ASN A 750 98.16 -25.67 15.25
C ASN A 750 99.09 -26.58 14.44
N TYR A 751 100.26 -26.07 14.09
CA TYR A 751 101.29 -26.77 13.31
C TYR A 751 102.25 -27.57 14.22
N THR A 752 101.73 -28.51 15.02
CA THR A 752 102.43 -29.65 15.69
C THR A 752 101.48 -30.34 16.70
N PRO A 753 101.55 -31.67 16.93
CA PRO A 753 102.30 -32.72 16.22
C PRO A 753 101.37 -33.71 15.51
N ALA A 754 101.45 -33.80 14.18
CA ALA A 754 100.93 -34.94 13.44
C ALA A 754 101.96 -36.09 13.49
N ASN A 755 101.85 -37.00 14.49
CA ASN A 755 102.46 -38.34 14.51
C ASN A 755 102.14 -39.06 15.84
N THR A 756 101.05 -39.86 15.90
CA THR A 756 100.89 -40.96 16.91
C THR A 756 99.67 -41.89 16.74
N THR A 757 98.79 -41.69 15.74
CA THR A 757 97.59 -42.55 15.55
C THR A 757 97.38 -43.05 14.11
N GLN A 758 98.48 -43.44 13.44
CA GLN A 758 98.41 -44.41 12.34
C GLN A 758 98.92 -45.77 12.83
N HIS A 759 97.99 -46.68 13.16
CA HIS A 759 98.04 -48.13 12.91
C HIS A 759 97.06 -48.90 13.81
N GLN A 760 95.76 -48.81 13.49
CA GLN A 760 94.80 -49.91 13.66
C GLN A 760 93.64 -49.71 12.67
N THR A 761 93.66 -50.51 11.61
CA THR A 761 92.65 -50.66 10.55
C THR A 761 91.60 -51.72 10.95
N PRO A 762 90.52 -51.98 10.17
CA PRO A 762 89.76 -51.15 9.22
C PRO A 762 88.21 -51.30 9.43
N ARG A 763 87.41 -50.94 8.41
CA ARG A 763 85.94 -51.17 8.22
C ARG A 763 84.97 -50.22 8.95
N ARG A 764 84.50 -49.19 8.22
CA ARG A 764 83.06 -48.95 7.91
C ARG A 764 82.87 -47.78 6.92
N MET A 765 83.44 -47.90 5.72
CA MET A 765 82.91 -47.18 4.54
C MET A 765 81.91 -48.09 3.82
N SER A 766 80.67 -48.15 4.32
CA SER A 766 79.46 -48.47 3.54
C SER A 766 78.23 -48.34 4.45
N GLN A 767 77.67 -47.12 4.51
CA GLN A 767 76.28 -46.79 4.90
C GLN A 767 76.14 -45.25 4.99
N ARG A 768 76.30 -44.58 3.84
CA ARG A 768 75.87 -43.18 3.64
C ARG A 768 74.93 -43.11 2.42
N HIS A 769 73.86 -43.90 2.46
CA HIS A 769 72.73 -43.84 1.52
C HIS A 769 71.54 -44.64 2.11
N SER A 770 70.78 -44.07 3.06
CA SER A 770 69.44 -44.58 3.43
C SER A 770 68.56 -43.65 4.30
N LEU A 771 69.05 -42.50 4.80
CA LEU A 771 68.27 -41.62 5.69
C LEU A 771 68.16 -40.17 5.16
N TYR A 772 67.54 -40.04 3.99
CA TYR A 772 67.09 -38.75 3.43
C TYR A 772 65.75 -38.87 2.69
N ARG A 773 64.93 -39.85 3.08
CA ARG A 773 63.53 -40.05 2.65
C ARG A 773 62.71 -40.65 3.78
N GLU A 774 62.40 -39.82 4.77
CA GLU A 774 61.25 -39.96 5.69
C GLU A 774 61.23 -38.71 6.58
N ASN A 775 60.64 -37.63 6.03
CA ASN A 775 60.21 -36.42 6.75
C ASN A 775 59.36 -35.52 5.82
N ILE A 776 58.42 -36.15 5.11
CA ILE A 776 57.27 -35.49 4.47
C ILE A 776 56.06 -36.41 4.69
N ALA A 777 55.58 -36.46 5.94
CA ALA A 777 54.26 -36.96 6.36
C ALA A 777 54.15 -36.90 7.89
N ASN A 778 53.71 -35.75 8.42
CA ASN A 778 52.91 -35.58 9.65
C ASN A 778 52.58 -34.09 9.80
#